data_AF-A0A2E5FKG2-F1
#
_entry.id   AF-A0A2E5FKG2-F1
#
_cell.length_a   1.000
_cell.length_b   1.000
_cell.length_c   1.000
_cell.angle_alpha   90.00
_cell.angle_beta   90.00
_cell.angle_gamma   90.00
#
_symmetry.space_group_name_H-M   'P 1'
#
loop_
_entity.id
_entity.type
_entity.pdbx_description
1 polymer ?
#
loop_
_entity_poly.entity_id
_entity_poly.type
_entity_poly.pdbx_seq_one_letter_code
_entity_poly.pdbx_strand_id
1 'polypeptide(L)'
;MVFIFKIMSRVIAIIFSSILIGVSVKAADLSVKLDAVIKKAVDEGKMPGAVLLVARESEILYHKAHGLRAIEPHRLPMKVDTIFDCASLTKVVVTAPAVAMLIEEGRIRLTDRVTKHLPEFSGGESPITIKQLLTHFSGLRPDVDLEPEWSGYQSGIQRAYKEVPIVPPGSEFVYSDINYILLAEIVRKITGKSIDEFAEERIFMPLDMTETSFRPAKTLLPRIAPTERLTNGVLLHGIVHDPTTRFMGGVSGHAGLFSTADDLSRFAQMMLDGGRFGVKRVLSPLSISTMTSSHSPHMHPVRRGLGWDIDSPYSSTRGDLFPVGSFGHTGYTGTSIWIDPLTQTYIILLTNRVHPTVKTSVVALRSQVANIVAASIDNDGATRSGNQQRVYTSQRAHVLSGLDVLVRDKFKPLEGKRVGLITNHTGIDHQRRRNVDLLVSAPNVELKAILSPEHGLDGAHDQVDIGDTIDVSTNLPVYSLYRKNKRRPSIEMLEGLDALIFDLQDIGTRFYTYATTMAYAMEEAVQQDIPFYVLDRPNPITGLMVEGPVLDSNNRSFIGYFPMPVRHGMTIGELATMFNAEEQINADLRIIKMEGWERHLWFDETGLPWVNPSPNIRTLEQALLYPGIALLESLPNYSVGRGTETPFLFVGADWLNEEALLARLHQARLAGVGFYSVVRTPTAANFAGQAIPGIQISILDRNTVQPTRVGLEIASALYELHSDQIDLDSAVGLIGNHRTIEGIKTGIGPGLLWSAWKKQQEQFIATRALYLLY
;
A
#
# COMPACT_ATOMS: atom_id res chain seq x y z
N MET A 1 51.32 -18.87 -6.80
CA MET A 1 50.22 -18.23 -7.58
C MET A 1 49.31 -19.20 -8.33
N VAL A 2 49.82 -20.33 -8.87
CA VAL A 2 48.99 -21.28 -9.67
C VAL A 2 48.09 -22.21 -8.83
N PHE A 3 48.42 -22.44 -7.55
CA PHE A 3 47.66 -23.34 -6.67
C PHE A 3 46.36 -22.73 -6.12
N ILE A 4 46.34 -21.41 -5.91
CA ILE A 4 45.17 -20.66 -5.38
C ILE A 4 44.08 -20.54 -6.45
N PHE A 5 44.45 -20.43 -7.73
CA PHE A 5 43.49 -20.34 -8.85
C PHE A 5 42.69 -21.63 -9.07
N LYS A 6 43.29 -22.81 -8.83
CA LYS A 6 42.60 -24.11 -8.97
C LYS A 6 41.60 -24.38 -7.84
N ILE A 7 41.81 -23.81 -6.65
CA ILE A 7 40.89 -23.96 -5.51
C ILE A 7 39.70 -23.00 -5.68
N MET A 8 39.93 -21.75 -6.09
CA MET A 8 38.86 -20.79 -6.39
C MET A 8 37.93 -21.28 -7.52
N SER A 9 38.48 -21.87 -8.58
CA SER A 9 37.66 -22.39 -9.70
C SER A 9 36.78 -23.58 -9.29
N ARG A 10 37.23 -24.44 -8.36
CA ARG A 10 36.42 -25.55 -7.82
C ARG A 10 35.36 -25.08 -6.84
N VAL A 11 35.63 -24.07 -6.01
CA VAL A 11 34.65 -23.50 -5.08
C VAL A 11 33.54 -22.75 -5.84
N ILE A 12 33.89 -22.01 -6.90
CA ILE A 12 32.90 -21.35 -7.78
C ILE A 12 32.04 -22.38 -8.51
N ALA A 13 32.63 -23.48 -9.03
CA ALA A 13 31.87 -24.54 -9.69
C ALA A 13 30.91 -25.29 -8.74
N ILE A 14 31.30 -25.49 -7.47
CA ILE A 14 30.46 -26.14 -6.46
C ILE A 14 29.32 -25.22 -6.02
N ILE A 15 29.54 -23.91 -5.89
CA ILE A 15 28.51 -22.91 -5.57
C ILE A 15 27.52 -22.74 -6.73
N PHE A 16 28.00 -22.68 -7.98
CA PHE A 16 27.10 -22.66 -9.14
C PHE A 16 26.32 -23.96 -9.28
N SER A 17 26.95 -25.11 -9.03
CA SER A 17 26.28 -26.41 -9.04
C SER A 17 25.21 -26.52 -7.95
N SER A 18 25.45 -26.06 -6.73
CA SER A 18 24.46 -26.14 -5.64
C SER A 18 23.31 -25.15 -5.81
N ILE A 19 23.54 -23.98 -6.40
CA ILE A 19 22.50 -23.02 -6.78
C ILE A 19 21.63 -23.59 -7.92
N LEU A 20 22.24 -24.17 -8.96
CA LEU A 20 21.51 -24.83 -10.05
C LEU A 20 20.71 -26.06 -9.58
N ILE A 21 21.25 -26.84 -8.65
CA ILE A 21 20.54 -27.97 -8.03
C ILE A 21 19.38 -27.46 -7.15
N GLY A 22 19.57 -26.39 -6.37
CA GLY A 22 18.52 -25.81 -5.52
C GLY A 22 17.33 -25.24 -6.30
N VAL A 23 17.59 -24.54 -7.40
CA VAL A 23 16.55 -24.02 -8.33
C VAL A 23 15.84 -25.18 -9.05
N SER A 24 16.59 -26.18 -9.52
CA SER A 24 16.03 -27.36 -10.19
C SER A 24 15.14 -28.22 -9.28
N VAL A 25 15.48 -28.35 -7.99
CA VAL A 25 14.69 -29.11 -7.01
C VAL A 25 13.39 -28.36 -6.63
N LYS A 26 13.41 -27.03 -6.49
CA LYS A 26 12.19 -26.24 -6.23
C LYS A 26 11.23 -26.21 -7.42
N ALA A 27 11.74 -26.10 -8.65
CA ALA A 27 10.92 -26.19 -9.86
C ALA A 27 10.29 -27.58 -10.06
N ALA A 28 11.01 -28.65 -9.71
CA ALA A 28 10.47 -30.01 -9.74
C ALA A 28 9.33 -30.21 -8.72
N ASP A 29 9.47 -29.68 -7.50
CA ASP A 29 8.42 -29.75 -6.46
C ASP A 29 7.16 -28.95 -6.83
N LEU A 30 7.33 -27.75 -7.41
CA LEU A 30 6.21 -26.95 -7.95
C LEU A 30 5.44 -27.73 -9.03
N SER A 31 6.15 -28.31 -10.00
CA SER A 31 5.53 -29.05 -11.09
C SER A 31 4.69 -30.23 -10.60
N VAL A 32 5.20 -30.99 -9.62
CA VAL A 32 4.50 -32.14 -9.02
C VAL A 32 3.20 -31.72 -8.33
N LYS A 33 3.23 -30.63 -7.54
CA LYS A 33 2.03 -30.13 -6.84
C LYS A 33 0.96 -29.62 -7.80
N LEU A 34 1.37 -28.89 -8.84
CA LEU A 34 0.47 -28.39 -9.88
C LEU A 34 -0.13 -29.52 -10.72
N ASP A 35 0.68 -30.51 -11.11
CA ASP A 35 0.20 -31.70 -11.81
C ASP A 35 -0.84 -32.44 -10.97
N ALA A 36 -0.57 -32.64 -9.66
CA ALA A 36 -1.46 -33.33 -8.76
C ALA A 36 -2.82 -32.62 -8.60
N VAL A 37 -2.83 -31.29 -8.41
CA VAL A 37 -4.09 -30.56 -8.19
C VAL A 37 -4.94 -30.49 -9.46
N ILE A 38 -4.32 -30.27 -10.64
CA ILE A 38 -5.05 -30.22 -11.91
C ILE A 38 -5.56 -31.61 -12.27
N LYS A 39 -4.72 -32.64 -12.15
CA LYS A 39 -5.12 -34.03 -12.42
C LYS A 39 -6.29 -34.44 -11.53
N LYS A 40 -6.23 -34.15 -10.23
CA LYS A 40 -7.33 -34.42 -9.30
C LYS A 40 -8.63 -33.77 -9.76
N ALA A 41 -8.60 -32.51 -10.19
CA ALA A 41 -9.79 -31.83 -10.67
C ALA A 41 -10.33 -32.43 -11.99
N VAL A 42 -9.46 -32.92 -12.89
CA VAL A 42 -9.88 -33.66 -14.09
C VAL A 42 -10.51 -35.01 -13.73
N ASP A 43 -9.87 -35.77 -12.83
CA ASP A 43 -10.35 -37.08 -12.37
C ASP A 43 -11.71 -36.97 -11.63
N GLU A 44 -11.90 -35.90 -10.85
CA GLU A 44 -13.17 -35.55 -10.20
C GLU A 44 -14.25 -35.04 -11.18
N GLY A 45 -13.91 -34.92 -12.47
CA GLY A 45 -14.84 -34.48 -13.51
C GLY A 45 -15.20 -32.99 -13.44
N LYS A 46 -14.38 -32.16 -12.78
CA LYS A 46 -14.63 -30.71 -12.64
C LYS A 46 -14.50 -29.95 -13.96
N MET A 47 -13.61 -30.43 -14.82
CA MET A 47 -13.46 -30.03 -16.22
C MET A 47 -12.90 -31.21 -17.03
N PRO A 48 -13.11 -31.27 -18.35
CA PRO A 48 -12.45 -32.25 -19.21
C PRO A 48 -10.92 -32.11 -19.25
N GLY A 49 -10.42 -30.88 -19.25
CA GLY A 49 -8.99 -30.60 -19.33
C GLY A 49 -8.65 -29.13 -19.11
N ALA A 50 -7.34 -28.84 -19.08
CA ALA A 50 -6.82 -27.50 -18.84
C ALA A 50 -5.43 -27.30 -19.48
N VAL A 51 -5.11 -26.05 -19.81
CA VAL A 51 -3.73 -25.59 -19.99
C VAL A 51 -3.41 -24.63 -18.85
N LEU A 52 -2.33 -24.90 -18.13
CA LEU A 52 -1.83 -24.03 -17.07
C LEU A 52 -0.44 -23.53 -17.46
N LEU A 53 -0.26 -22.20 -17.42
CA LEU A 53 1.01 -21.51 -17.56
C LEU A 53 1.25 -20.67 -16.30
N VAL A 54 2.44 -20.79 -15.74
CA VAL A 54 2.94 -19.99 -14.63
C VAL A 54 4.31 -19.45 -15.03
N ALA A 55 4.49 -18.14 -14.89
CA ALA A 55 5.76 -17.49 -15.15
C ALA A 55 6.10 -16.51 -14.02
N ARG A 56 7.40 -16.29 -13.85
CA ARG A 56 7.96 -15.32 -12.91
C ARG A 56 9.09 -14.56 -13.61
N GLU A 57 9.12 -13.24 -13.43
CA GLU A 57 9.98 -12.33 -14.18
C GLU A 57 9.76 -12.55 -15.68
N SER A 58 10.75 -13.08 -16.40
CA SER A 58 10.61 -13.47 -17.82
C SER A 58 10.76 -14.99 -18.03
N GLU A 59 10.76 -15.79 -16.96
CA GLU A 59 10.94 -17.24 -17.00
C GLU A 59 9.60 -17.98 -16.84
N ILE A 60 9.33 -18.92 -17.74
CA ILE A 60 8.19 -19.83 -17.62
C ILE A 60 8.56 -20.96 -16.65
N LEU A 61 7.97 -20.93 -15.46
CA LEU A 61 8.19 -21.93 -14.40
C LEU A 61 7.39 -23.21 -14.64
N TYR A 62 6.23 -23.09 -15.29
CA TYR A 62 5.35 -24.20 -15.59
C TYR A 62 4.54 -23.92 -16.86
N HIS A 63 4.48 -24.88 -17.78
CA HIS A 63 3.58 -24.80 -18.93
C HIS A 63 3.20 -26.22 -19.38
N LYS A 64 1.97 -26.66 -19.05
CA LYS A 64 1.50 -28.01 -19.39
C LYS A 64 0.01 -28.05 -19.71
N ALA A 65 -0.34 -29.04 -20.53
CA ALA A 65 -1.70 -29.43 -20.85
C ALA A 65 -2.11 -30.69 -20.09
N HIS A 66 -3.36 -30.71 -19.62
CA HIS A 66 -3.96 -31.79 -18.84
C HIS A 66 -5.30 -32.21 -19.42
N GLY A 67 -5.58 -33.51 -19.38
CA GLY A 67 -6.88 -34.06 -19.75
C GLY A 67 -7.21 -33.92 -21.23
N LEU A 68 -8.48 -33.63 -21.53
CA LEU A 68 -9.04 -33.61 -22.87
C LEU A 68 -9.50 -32.20 -23.26
N ARG A 69 -9.15 -31.75 -24.47
CA ARG A 69 -9.74 -30.53 -25.04
C ARG A 69 -11.17 -30.74 -25.50
N ALA A 70 -11.55 -31.98 -25.85
CA ALA A 70 -12.90 -32.33 -26.24
C ALA A 70 -13.25 -33.74 -25.73
N ILE A 71 -14.44 -33.91 -25.16
CA ILE A 71 -15.05 -35.23 -24.89
C ILE A 71 -15.87 -35.70 -26.09
N GLU A 72 -16.59 -34.75 -26.71
CA GLU A 72 -17.38 -34.93 -27.92
C GLU A 72 -17.07 -33.84 -28.96
N PRO A 73 -17.33 -34.07 -30.26
CA PRO A 73 -17.82 -35.33 -30.85
C PRO A 73 -16.81 -36.47 -30.77
N HIS A 74 -15.53 -36.15 -30.56
CA HIS A 74 -14.46 -37.11 -30.34
C HIS A 74 -13.65 -36.73 -29.10
N ARG A 75 -13.14 -37.75 -28.40
CA ARG A 75 -12.19 -37.56 -27.31
C ARG A 75 -10.86 -37.12 -27.88
N LEU A 76 -10.47 -35.87 -27.62
CA LEU A 76 -9.22 -35.29 -28.11
C LEU A 76 -8.35 -34.84 -26.94
N PRO A 77 -7.05 -35.20 -26.91
CA PRO A 77 -6.14 -34.79 -25.85
C PRO A 77 -5.98 -33.27 -25.83
N MET A 78 -5.85 -32.72 -24.63
CA MET A 78 -5.45 -31.32 -24.45
C MET A 78 -4.01 -31.11 -24.91
N LYS A 79 -3.74 -29.96 -25.53
CA LYS A 79 -2.40 -29.54 -25.93
C LYS A 79 -2.12 -28.12 -25.47
N VAL A 80 -0.86 -27.76 -25.26
CA VAL A 80 -0.45 -26.42 -24.82
C VAL A 80 -0.87 -25.32 -25.80
N ASP A 81 -0.92 -25.65 -27.10
CA ASP A 81 -1.33 -24.77 -28.19
C ASP A 81 -2.85 -24.74 -28.43
N THR A 82 -3.65 -25.25 -27.48
CA THR A 82 -5.11 -25.24 -27.59
C THR A 82 -5.63 -23.81 -27.45
N ILE A 83 -6.53 -23.42 -28.36
CA ILE A 83 -7.19 -22.12 -28.36
C ILE A 83 -8.49 -22.23 -27.56
N PHE A 84 -8.70 -21.32 -26.61
CA PHE A 84 -9.87 -21.31 -25.74
C PHE A 84 -10.73 -20.07 -26.03
N ASP A 85 -12.05 -20.22 -25.91
CA ASP A 85 -12.92 -19.07 -25.68
C ASP A 85 -12.60 -18.49 -24.29
N CYS A 86 -12.07 -17.27 -24.27
CA CYS A 86 -11.60 -16.62 -23.05
C CYS A 86 -12.71 -15.90 -22.27
N ALA A 87 -13.94 -15.85 -22.78
CA ALA A 87 -15.08 -15.18 -22.15
C ALA A 87 -14.71 -13.78 -21.63
N SER A 88 -15.04 -13.48 -20.36
CA SER A 88 -14.83 -12.17 -19.74
C SER A 88 -13.39 -11.70 -19.62
N LEU A 89 -12.38 -12.52 -19.92
CA LEU A 89 -11.01 -11.99 -20.08
C LEU A 89 -10.91 -10.95 -21.20
N THR A 90 -11.85 -10.95 -22.15
CA THR A 90 -12.01 -9.92 -23.19
C THR A 90 -12.01 -8.51 -22.59
N LYS A 91 -12.66 -8.32 -21.43
CA LYS A 91 -12.73 -7.02 -20.75
C LYS A 91 -11.36 -6.42 -20.45
N VAL A 92 -10.48 -7.25 -19.89
CA VAL A 92 -9.17 -6.81 -19.36
C VAL A 92 -8.03 -6.95 -20.37
N VAL A 93 -8.14 -7.87 -21.33
CA VAL A 93 -7.14 -8.07 -22.40
C VAL A 93 -7.37 -7.12 -23.57
N VAL A 94 -8.63 -6.70 -23.81
CA VAL A 94 -8.99 -5.90 -25.00
C VAL A 94 -9.56 -4.54 -24.63
N THR A 95 -10.74 -4.50 -24.00
CA THR A 95 -11.50 -3.24 -23.90
C THR A 95 -10.90 -2.25 -22.92
N ALA A 96 -10.45 -2.69 -21.75
CA ALA A 96 -9.80 -1.80 -20.78
C ALA A 96 -8.49 -1.20 -21.32
N PRO A 97 -7.56 -1.97 -21.93
CA PRO A 97 -6.40 -1.41 -22.62
C PRO A 97 -6.76 -0.45 -23.76
N ALA A 98 -7.78 -0.75 -24.57
CA ALA A 98 -8.23 0.14 -25.63
C ALA A 98 -8.69 1.50 -25.08
N VAL A 99 -9.45 1.50 -23.99
CA VAL A 99 -9.86 2.73 -23.31
C VAL A 99 -8.66 3.47 -22.71
N ALA A 100 -7.70 2.76 -22.12
CA ALA A 100 -6.47 3.35 -21.59
C ALA A 100 -5.63 4.03 -22.69
N MET A 101 -5.49 3.41 -23.86
CA MET A 101 -4.83 4.03 -25.02
C MET A 101 -5.52 5.34 -25.45
N LEU A 102 -6.85 5.36 -25.46
CA LEU A 102 -7.60 6.58 -25.80
C LEU A 102 -7.47 7.67 -24.71
N ILE A 103 -7.20 7.29 -23.45
CA ILE A 103 -6.83 8.24 -22.38
C ILE A 103 -5.43 8.81 -22.62
N GLU A 104 -4.44 7.96 -22.98
CA GLU A 104 -3.09 8.44 -23.33
C GLU A 104 -3.09 9.39 -24.52
N GLU A 105 -3.95 9.13 -25.50
CA GLU A 105 -4.16 9.99 -26.67
C GLU A 105 -4.94 11.29 -26.33
N GLY A 106 -5.39 11.46 -25.08
CA GLY A 106 -6.16 12.63 -24.62
C GLY A 106 -7.59 12.70 -25.15
N ARG A 107 -8.12 11.59 -25.68
CA ARG A 107 -9.43 11.52 -26.36
C ARG A 107 -10.57 11.19 -25.40
N ILE A 108 -10.25 10.57 -24.27
CA ILE A 108 -11.19 10.22 -23.19
C ILE A 108 -10.61 10.67 -21.84
N ARG A 109 -11.47 11.09 -20.91
CA ARG A 109 -11.13 11.23 -19.47
C ARG A 109 -11.96 10.25 -18.65
N LEU A 110 -11.40 9.77 -17.54
CA LEU A 110 -12.10 8.88 -16.60
C LEU A 110 -13.38 9.50 -16.03
N THR A 111 -13.41 10.83 -15.87
CA THR A 111 -14.55 11.60 -15.37
C THR A 111 -15.53 12.03 -16.45
N ASP A 112 -15.26 11.73 -17.73
CA ASP A 112 -16.23 11.99 -18.77
C ASP A 112 -17.50 11.17 -18.52
N ARG A 113 -18.65 11.80 -18.68
CA ARG A 113 -19.93 11.10 -18.71
C ARG A 113 -20.02 10.24 -19.96
N VAL A 114 -20.69 9.10 -19.86
CA VAL A 114 -20.94 8.22 -21.01
C VAL A 114 -21.67 8.96 -22.13
N THR A 115 -22.63 9.82 -21.78
CA THR A 115 -23.42 10.62 -22.72
C THR A 115 -22.60 11.65 -23.52
N LYS A 116 -21.39 12.01 -23.07
CA LYS A 116 -20.47 12.82 -23.87
C LYS A 116 -20.07 12.12 -25.16
N HIS A 117 -19.89 10.79 -25.10
CA HIS A 117 -19.42 9.97 -26.21
C HIS A 117 -20.56 9.22 -26.89
N LEU A 118 -21.62 8.88 -26.15
CA LEU A 118 -22.82 8.19 -26.61
C LEU A 118 -24.07 9.03 -26.25
N PRO A 119 -24.42 10.08 -27.03
CA PRO A 119 -25.48 11.03 -26.66
C PRO A 119 -26.88 10.43 -26.50
N GLU A 120 -27.14 9.26 -27.06
CA GLU A 120 -28.43 8.56 -26.98
C GLU A 120 -28.56 7.66 -25.73
N PHE A 121 -27.47 7.42 -25.01
CA PHE A 121 -27.43 6.53 -23.86
C PHE A 121 -28.36 7.02 -22.74
N SER A 122 -29.22 6.14 -22.24
CA SER A 122 -30.18 6.38 -21.17
C SER A 122 -31.06 7.62 -21.43
N GLY A 123 -31.50 7.80 -22.69
CA GLY A 123 -32.31 8.95 -23.10
C GLY A 123 -31.53 10.27 -23.17
N GLY A 124 -30.20 10.23 -23.10
CA GLY A 124 -29.31 11.39 -23.19
C GLY A 124 -28.95 12.03 -21.84
N GLU A 125 -29.54 11.55 -20.74
CA GLU A 125 -29.33 12.09 -19.41
C GLU A 125 -28.84 10.99 -18.46
N SER A 126 -27.53 10.73 -18.44
CA SER A 126 -26.91 9.80 -17.50
C SER A 126 -25.73 10.42 -16.76
N PRO A 127 -25.64 10.27 -15.43
CA PRO A 127 -24.49 10.72 -14.65
C PRO A 127 -23.33 9.71 -14.68
N ILE A 128 -23.50 8.54 -15.29
CA ILE A 128 -22.48 7.47 -15.32
C ILE A 128 -21.22 7.97 -16.04
N THR A 129 -20.06 7.68 -15.47
CA THR A 129 -18.75 8.04 -15.99
C THR A 129 -17.99 6.85 -16.58
N ILE A 130 -16.98 7.12 -17.40
CA ILE A 130 -16.06 6.09 -17.92
C ILE A 130 -15.42 5.29 -16.78
N LYS A 131 -14.99 5.96 -15.70
CA LYS A 131 -14.43 5.29 -14.51
C LYS A 131 -15.42 4.27 -13.94
N GLN A 132 -16.68 4.65 -13.77
CA GLN A 132 -17.71 3.77 -13.21
C GLN A 132 -18.04 2.57 -14.11
N LEU A 133 -17.97 2.72 -15.45
CA LEU A 133 -18.08 1.58 -16.35
C LEU A 133 -16.91 0.59 -16.13
N LEU A 134 -15.67 1.10 -16.15
CA LEU A 134 -14.45 0.30 -16.00
C LEU A 134 -14.37 -0.44 -14.66
N THR A 135 -14.91 0.15 -13.59
CA THR A 135 -14.85 -0.41 -12.23
C THR A 135 -16.09 -1.19 -11.81
N HIS A 136 -17.11 -1.29 -12.66
CA HIS A 136 -18.40 -1.90 -12.32
C HIS A 136 -19.18 -1.18 -11.19
N PHE A 137 -19.03 0.14 -11.11
CA PHE A 137 -19.81 1.02 -10.22
C PHE A 137 -20.79 1.90 -11.00
N SER A 138 -21.20 1.47 -12.19
CA SER A 138 -22.21 2.16 -12.99
C SER A 138 -23.63 2.02 -12.43
N GLY A 139 -23.85 0.99 -11.61
CA GLY A 139 -25.17 0.58 -11.14
C GLY A 139 -26.04 -0.08 -12.20
N LEU A 140 -25.53 -0.33 -13.41
CA LEU A 140 -26.26 -1.06 -14.46
C LEU A 140 -26.43 -2.53 -14.06
N ARG A 141 -27.54 -3.13 -14.49
CA ARG A 141 -27.81 -4.56 -14.27
C ARG A 141 -26.76 -5.46 -14.95
N PRO A 142 -26.68 -6.76 -14.62
CA PRO A 142 -25.60 -7.62 -15.10
C PRO A 142 -25.47 -7.74 -16.62
N ASP A 143 -26.56 -7.82 -17.38
CA ASP A 143 -26.54 -7.94 -18.83
C ASP A 143 -27.84 -7.41 -19.47
N VAL A 144 -27.87 -7.26 -20.80
CA VAL A 144 -29.06 -6.91 -21.57
C VAL A 144 -30.05 -8.07 -21.65
N ASP A 145 -31.33 -7.77 -21.90
CA ASP A 145 -32.33 -8.82 -22.14
C ASP A 145 -32.03 -9.58 -23.44
N LEU A 146 -31.99 -10.91 -23.32
CA LEU A 146 -31.88 -11.83 -24.46
C LEU A 146 -33.22 -12.07 -25.15
N GLU A 147 -34.34 -11.79 -24.47
CA GLU A 147 -35.70 -12.03 -24.95
C GLU A 147 -36.45 -10.72 -25.26
N PRO A 148 -37.24 -10.67 -26.36
CA PRO A 148 -37.28 -11.66 -27.44
C PRO A 148 -35.94 -11.74 -28.18
N GLU A 149 -35.62 -12.90 -28.76
CA GLU A 149 -34.38 -13.14 -29.53
C GLU A 149 -34.09 -12.00 -30.52
N TRP A 150 -32.83 -11.59 -30.59
CA TRP A 150 -32.37 -10.50 -31.43
C TRP A 150 -30.99 -10.80 -32.01
N SER A 151 -30.67 -10.12 -33.11
CA SER A 151 -29.39 -10.30 -33.80
C SER A 151 -28.82 -8.98 -34.29
N GLY A 152 -27.50 -8.91 -34.35
CA GLY A 152 -26.73 -7.80 -34.88
C GLY A 152 -26.19 -6.90 -33.78
N TYR A 153 -24.95 -6.43 -33.99
CA TYR A 153 -24.24 -5.54 -33.07
C TYR A 153 -25.07 -4.29 -32.71
N GLN A 154 -25.68 -3.63 -33.70
CA GLN A 154 -26.50 -2.44 -33.46
C GLN A 154 -27.72 -2.73 -32.58
N SER A 155 -28.36 -3.89 -32.73
CA SER A 155 -29.48 -4.29 -31.87
C SER A 155 -29.05 -4.43 -30.40
N GLY A 156 -27.86 -4.97 -30.16
CA GLY A 156 -27.26 -5.06 -28.82
C GLY A 156 -26.93 -3.69 -28.23
N ILE A 157 -26.35 -2.78 -29.02
CA ILE A 157 -26.09 -1.39 -28.59
C ILE A 157 -27.40 -0.66 -28.25
N GLN A 158 -28.44 -0.81 -29.07
CA GLN A 158 -29.74 -0.19 -28.80
C GLN A 158 -30.41 -0.72 -27.53
N ARG A 159 -30.09 -1.94 -27.10
CA ARG A 159 -30.51 -2.48 -25.80
C ARG A 159 -29.71 -1.85 -24.67
N ALA A 160 -28.38 -1.88 -24.78
CA ALA A 160 -27.49 -1.23 -23.82
C ALA A 160 -27.80 0.26 -23.63
N TYR A 161 -28.25 0.96 -24.69
CA TYR A 161 -28.65 2.36 -24.64
C TYR A 161 -29.92 2.63 -23.84
N LYS A 162 -30.81 1.66 -23.71
CA LYS A 162 -32.06 1.79 -22.96
C LYS A 162 -31.88 1.47 -21.47
N GLU A 163 -30.73 0.96 -21.09
CA GLU A 163 -30.45 0.57 -19.71
C GLU A 163 -30.31 1.78 -18.80
N VAL A 164 -30.90 1.66 -17.62
CA VAL A 164 -30.80 2.61 -16.52
C VAL A 164 -30.19 1.92 -15.30
N PRO A 165 -29.46 2.65 -14.44
CA PRO A 165 -28.91 2.06 -13.22
C PRO A 165 -30.02 1.54 -12.29
N ILE A 166 -29.86 0.31 -11.79
CA ILE A 166 -30.72 -0.30 -10.76
C ILE A 166 -30.34 0.17 -9.35
N VAL A 167 -29.14 0.75 -9.21
CA VAL A 167 -28.63 1.41 -8.01
C VAL A 167 -27.91 2.71 -8.41
N PRO A 168 -27.79 3.71 -7.52
CA PRO A 168 -27.11 4.96 -7.85
C PRO A 168 -25.67 4.74 -8.38
N PRO A 169 -25.26 5.36 -9.49
CA PRO A 169 -23.89 5.23 -9.98
C PRO A 169 -22.86 5.68 -8.93
N GLY A 170 -21.89 4.82 -8.63
CA GLY A 170 -20.87 5.04 -7.61
C GLY A 170 -21.23 4.52 -6.21
N SER A 171 -22.44 4.00 -5.96
CA SER A 171 -22.82 3.53 -4.62
C SER A 171 -22.42 2.07 -4.37
N GLU A 172 -22.68 1.18 -5.32
CA GLU A 172 -22.49 -0.27 -5.14
C GLU A 172 -21.74 -0.90 -6.32
N PHE A 173 -21.05 -2.00 -6.03
CA PHE A 173 -20.41 -2.84 -7.03
C PHE A 173 -21.43 -3.81 -7.64
N VAL A 174 -21.74 -3.63 -8.93
CA VAL A 174 -22.60 -4.52 -9.71
C VAL A 174 -21.83 -4.98 -10.94
N TYR A 175 -21.43 -6.25 -10.95
CA TYR A 175 -20.72 -6.83 -12.10
C TYR A 175 -21.66 -6.85 -13.32
N SER A 176 -21.31 -6.06 -14.33
CA SER A 176 -22.16 -5.75 -15.48
C SER A 176 -21.39 -5.79 -16.80
N ASP A 177 -21.88 -6.60 -17.72
CA ASP A 177 -21.39 -6.74 -19.09
C ASP A 177 -21.77 -5.55 -19.96
N ILE A 178 -22.92 -4.93 -19.69
CA ILE A 178 -23.37 -3.69 -20.34
C ILE A 178 -22.28 -2.61 -20.27
N ASN A 179 -21.55 -2.53 -19.16
CA ASN A 179 -20.46 -1.57 -19.01
C ASN A 179 -19.43 -1.68 -20.12
N TYR A 180 -19.02 -2.90 -20.46
CA TYR A 180 -17.98 -3.16 -21.44
C TYR A 180 -18.51 -3.17 -22.87
N ILE A 181 -19.80 -3.48 -23.06
CA ILE A 181 -20.51 -3.23 -24.33
C ILE A 181 -20.46 -1.73 -24.65
N LEU A 182 -20.80 -0.86 -23.70
CA LEU A 182 -20.77 0.59 -23.86
C LEU A 182 -19.34 1.12 -24.07
N LEU A 183 -18.35 0.61 -23.33
CA LEU A 183 -16.94 1.02 -23.51
C LEU A 183 -16.42 0.66 -24.91
N ALA A 184 -16.72 -0.54 -25.43
CA ALA A 184 -16.35 -0.91 -26.80
C ALA A 184 -17.05 -0.04 -27.84
N GLU A 185 -18.31 0.35 -27.62
CA GLU A 185 -19.01 1.29 -28.50
C GLU A 185 -18.39 2.68 -28.47
N ILE A 186 -17.90 3.15 -27.31
CA ILE A 186 -17.13 4.41 -27.20
C ILE A 186 -15.85 4.32 -28.02
N VAL A 187 -15.09 3.22 -27.88
CA VAL A 187 -13.89 2.98 -28.70
C VAL A 187 -14.24 3.06 -30.19
N ARG A 188 -15.33 2.41 -30.62
CA ARG A 188 -15.78 2.42 -32.02
C ARG A 188 -16.19 3.81 -32.50
N LYS A 189 -16.97 4.55 -31.71
CA LYS A 189 -17.40 5.92 -32.04
C LYS A 189 -16.24 6.89 -32.18
N ILE A 190 -15.23 6.74 -31.33
CA ILE A 190 -14.05 7.59 -31.33
C ILE A 190 -13.11 7.22 -32.48
N THR A 191 -12.83 5.93 -32.68
CA THR A 191 -11.78 5.47 -33.60
C THR A 191 -12.27 5.14 -35.01
N GLY A 192 -13.57 4.90 -35.18
CA GLY A 192 -14.16 4.39 -36.41
C GLY A 192 -13.94 2.88 -36.63
N LYS A 193 -13.21 2.19 -35.74
CA LYS A 193 -12.88 0.76 -35.85
C LYS A 193 -13.71 -0.06 -34.88
N SER A 194 -14.08 -1.29 -35.26
CA SER A 194 -14.66 -2.22 -34.28
C SER A 194 -13.60 -2.62 -33.24
N ILE A 195 -14.05 -3.14 -32.09
CA ILE A 195 -13.13 -3.46 -30.99
C ILE A 195 -12.14 -4.57 -31.36
N ASP A 196 -12.53 -5.52 -32.23
CA ASP A 196 -11.65 -6.57 -32.75
C ASP A 196 -10.58 -6.01 -33.70
N GLU A 197 -10.95 -5.11 -34.62
CA GLU A 197 -10.01 -4.42 -35.51
C GLU A 197 -9.01 -3.55 -34.73
N PHE A 198 -9.50 -2.82 -33.72
CA PHE A 198 -8.64 -2.01 -32.86
C PHE A 198 -7.67 -2.89 -32.06
N ALA A 199 -8.14 -4.00 -31.50
CA ALA A 199 -7.32 -4.91 -30.71
C ALA A 199 -6.23 -5.58 -31.55
N GLU A 200 -6.56 -6.04 -32.75
CA GLU A 200 -5.61 -6.63 -33.70
C GLU A 200 -4.43 -5.69 -33.93
N GLU A 201 -4.73 -4.46 -34.36
CA GLU A 201 -3.71 -3.47 -34.74
C GLU A 201 -2.91 -2.94 -33.54
N ARG A 202 -3.58 -2.67 -32.42
CA ARG A 202 -3.00 -1.89 -31.31
C ARG A 202 -2.53 -2.74 -30.14
N ILE A 203 -2.99 -3.98 -30.04
CA ILE A 203 -2.68 -4.89 -28.92
C ILE A 203 -2.01 -6.16 -29.44
N PHE A 204 -2.66 -6.92 -30.32
CA PHE A 204 -2.21 -8.26 -30.69
C PHE A 204 -0.95 -8.24 -31.57
N MET A 205 -0.95 -7.47 -32.67
CA MET A 205 0.23 -7.34 -33.55
C MET A 205 1.46 -6.74 -32.82
N PRO A 206 1.31 -5.70 -31.95
CA PRO A 206 2.43 -5.24 -31.14
C PRO A 206 2.95 -6.30 -30.16
N LEU A 207 2.08 -7.11 -29.57
CA LEU A 207 2.48 -8.13 -28.60
C LEU A 207 2.87 -9.47 -29.22
N ASP A 208 2.81 -9.60 -30.55
CA ASP A 208 3.04 -10.88 -31.25
C ASP A 208 2.07 -11.98 -30.80
N MET A 209 0.81 -11.60 -30.51
CA MET A 209 -0.28 -12.50 -30.12
C MET A 209 -0.99 -13.04 -31.36
N THR A 210 -0.27 -13.84 -32.15
CA THR A 210 -0.71 -14.29 -33.49
C THR A 210 -1.84 -15.33 -33.49
N GLU A 211 -2.16 -15.91 -32.33
CA GLU A 211 -3.20 -16.92 -32.14
C GLU A 211 -4.39 -16.38 -31.33
N THR A 212 -4.42 -15.06 -31.13
CA THR A 212 -5.48 -14.35 -30.44
C THR A 212 -6.37 -13.64 -31.44
N SER A 213 -7.68 -13.89 -31.41
CA SER A 213 -8.61 -13.25 -32.34
C SER A 213 -10.05 -13.29 -31.81
N PHE A 214 -10.89 -12.48 -32.43
CA PHE A 214 -12.34 -12.68 -32.40
C PHE A 214 -12.74 -13.49 -33.63
N ARG A 215 -13.80 -14.30 -33.53
CA ARG A 215 -14.33 -15.11 -34.65
C ARG A 215 -13.22 -15.91 -35.36
N PRO A 216 -12.52 -16.81 -34.65
CA PRO A 216 -11.36 -17.51 -35.19
C PRO A 216 -11.69 -18.25 -36.48
N ALA A 217 -10.71 -18.31 -37.40
CA ALA A 217 -10.90 -18.97 -38.69
C ALA A 217 -11.30 -20.44 -38.52
N LYS A 218 -12.21 -20.93 -39.38
CA LYS A 218 -12.69 -22.33 -39.32
C LYS A 218 -11.57 -23.37 -39.44
N THR A 219 -10.44 -23.01 -40.07
CA THR A 219 -9.25 -23.86 -40.17
C THR A 219 -8.60 -24.14 -38.81
N LEU A 220 -8.86 -23.32 -37.79
CA LEU A 220 -8.36 -23.49 -36.42
C LEU A 220 -9.26 -24.37 -35.55
N LEU A 221 -10.47 -24.75 -36.01
CA LEU A 221 -11.38 -25.61 -35.25
C LEU A 221 -10.70 -26.86 -34.65
N PRO A 222 -9.82 -27.60 -35.35
CA PRO A 222 -9.13 -28.75 -34.76
C PRO A 222 -8.23 -28.42 -33.56
N ARG A 223 -7.93 -27.15 -33.30
CA ARG A 223 -7.13 -26.66 -32.16
C ARG A 223 -7.96 -25.92 -31.11
N ILE A 224 -9.22 -25.59 -31.41
CA ILE A 224 -10.10 -24.88 -30.47
C ILE A 224 -10.73 -25.88 -29.50
N ALA A 225 -10.77 -25.55 -28.21
CA ALA A 225 -11.57 -26.30 -27.25
C ALA A 225 -13.06 -25.96 -27.46
N PRO A 226 -13.95 -26.93 -27.75
CA PRO A 226 -15.39 -26.69 -27.71
C PRO A 226 -15.83 -26.29 -26.30
N THR A 227 -16.92 -25.51 -26.24
CA THR A 227 -17.53 -25.06 -24.99
C THR A 227 -18.77 -25.88 -24.68
N GLU A 228 -19.97 -25.34 -24.81
CA GLU A 228 -21.20 -25.99 -24.36
C GLU A 228 -22.04 -26.53 -25.52
N ARG A 229 -22.74 -27.65 -25.29
CA ARG A 229 -23.86 -28.10 -26.12
C ARG A 229 -25.14 -27.43 -25.65
N LEU A 230 -25.69 -26.58 -26.51
CA LEU A 230 -26.96 -25.90 -26.28
C LEU A 230 -28.13 -26.88 -26.24
N THR A 231 -29.24 -26.44 -25.66
CA THR A 231 -30.49 -27.22 -25.56
C THR A 231 -31.06 -27.65 -26.90
N ASN A 232 -30.79 -26.91 -27.97
CA ASN A 232 -31.15 -27.25 -29.35
C ASN A 232 -30.20 -28.27 -30.01
N GLY A 233 -29.24 -28.82 -29.26
CA GLY A 233 -28.28 -29.82 -29.71
C GLY A 233 -27.02 -29.27 -30.38
N VAL A 234 -26.91 -27.96 -30.62
CA VAL A 234 -25.73 -27.35 -31.23
C VAL A 234 -24.57 -27.32 -30.24
N LEU A 235 -23.43 -27.92 -30.62
CA LEU A 235 -22.17 -27.79 -29.89
C LEU A 235 -21.46 -26.51 -30.29
N LEU A 236 -21.20 -25.63 -29.33
CA LEU A 236 -20.43 -24.42 -29.54
C LEU A 236 -18.95 -24.77 -29.70
N HIS A 237 -18.43 -24.57 -30.91
CA HIS A 237 -17.05 -24.88 -31.27
C HIS A 237 -16.52 -23.83 -32.26
N GLY A 238 -15.54 -23.03 -31.82
CA GLY A 238 -15.09 -21.83 -32.57
C GLY A 238 -16.15 -20.72 -32.63
N ILE A 239 -17.14 -20.77 -31.75
CA ILE A 239 -18.22 -19.79 -31.60
C ILE A 239 -18.21 -19.35 -30.15
N VAL A 240 -18.32 -18.04 -29.90
CA VAL A 240 -18.37 -17.49 -28.55
C VAL A 240 -19.50 -18.12 -27.73
N HIS A 241 -19.17 -18.49 -26.50
CA HIS A 241 -20.06 -19.10 -25.51
C HIS A 241 -21.13 -18.12 -25.04
N ASP A 242 -20.71 -16.90 -24.73
CA ASP A 242 -21.56 -15.80 -24.26
C ASP A 242 -22.71 -15.50 -25.24
N PRO A 243 -23.97 -15.61 -24.81
CA PRO A 243 -25.13 -15.46 -25.68
C PRO A 243 -25.28 -14.03 -26.22
N THR A 244 -25.06 -13.01 -25.38
CA THR A 244 -25.16 -11.60 -25.78
C THR A 244 -24.19 -11.29 -26.91
N THR A 245 -22.92 -11.68 -26.75
CA THR A 245 -21.89 -11.50 -27.79
C THR A 245 -22.21 -12.29 -29.05
N ARG A 246 -22.75 -13.51 -28.92
CA ARG A 246 -23.18 -14.31 -30.07
C ARG A 246 -24.30 -13.60 -30.84
N PHE A 247 -25.29 -13.05 -30.15
CA PHE A 247 -26.37 -12.26 -30.76
C PHE A 247 -25.85 -10.97 -31.40
N MET A 248 -24.79 -10.36 -30.84
CA MET A 248 -24.10 -9.22 -31.44
C MET A 248 -23.23 -9.57 -32.66
N GLY A 249 -23.12 -10.84 -33.05
CA GLY A 249 -22.35 -11.29 -34.22
C GLY A 249 -20.93 -11.77 -33.90
N GLY A 250 -20.64 -12.08 -32.63
CA GLY A 250 -19.39 -12.68 -32.18
C GLY A 250 -18.32 -11.69 -31.72
N VAL A 251 -18.61 -10.38 -31.71
CA VAL A 251 -17.69 -9.32 -31.28
C VAL A 251 -18.39 -8.38 -30.31
N SER A 252 -17.85 -8.25 -29.10
CA SER A 252 -18.29 -7.30 -28.08
C SER A 252 -17.14 -6.95 -27.13
N GLY A 253 -17.30 -5.91 -26.32
CA GLY A 253 -16.28 -5.52 -25.34
C GLY A 253 -16.20 -6.41 -24.10
N HIS A 254 -17.26 -7.16 -23.81
CA HIS A 254 -17.34 -7.96 -22.58
C HIS A 254 -16.94 -9.42 -22.77
N ALA A 255 -17.06 -9.97 -23.99
CA ALA A 255 -16.69 -11.33 -24.38
C ALA A 255 -16.42 -11.43 -25.91
N GLY A 256 -15.91 -12.57 -26.39
CA GLY A 256 -15.65 -12.85 -27.81
C GLY A 256 -14.20 -13.17 -28.16
N LEU A 257 -13.26 -12.96 -27.22
CA LEU A 257 -11.85 -13.26 -27.38
C LEU A 257 -11.58 -14.78 -27.37
N PHE A 258 -10.83 -15.25 -28.36
CA PHE A 258 -10.19 -16.57 -28.37
C PHE A 258 -8.68 -16.41 -28.27
N SER A 259 -8.01 -17.21 -27.44
CA SER A 259 -6.55 -17.12 -27.24
C SER A 259 -5.94 -18.43 -26.75
N THR A 260 -4.62 -18.55 -26.86
CA THR A 260 -3.79 -19.56 -26.22
C THR A 260 -3.19 -19.05 -24.91
N ALA A 261 -2.62 -19.95 -24.10
CA ALA A 261 -1.89 -19.56 -22.89
C ALA A 261 -0.62 -18.74 -23.22
N ASP A 262 0.09 -19.10 -24.29
CA ASP A 262 1.30 -18.41 -24.74
C ASP A 262 1.04 -16.95 -25.14
N ASP A 263 -0.05 -16.67 -25.86
CA ASP A 263 -0.38 -15.30 -26.24
C ASP A 263 -0.80 -14.46 -25.04
N LEU A 264 -1.62 -15.02 -24.15
CA LEU A 264 -1.97 -14.35 -22.89
C LEU A 264 -0.73 -14.13 -22.00
N SER A 265 0.28 -15.00 -22.09
CA SER A 265 1.57 -14.85 -21.40
C SER A 265 2.29 -13.58 -21.83
N ARG A 266 2.29 -13.26 -23.13
CA ARG A 266 2.89 -12.03 -23.67
C ARG A 266 2.17 -10.79 -23.17
N PHE A 267 0.83 -10.84 -23.12
CA PHE A 267 0.03 -9.76 -22.53
C PHE A 267 0.31 -9.59 -21.03
N ALA A 268 0.34 -10.68 -20.26
CA ALA A 268 0.63 -10.63 -18.83
C ALA A 268 2.05 -10.11 -18.56
N GLN A 269 3.03 -10.52 -19.35
CA GLN A 269 4.39 -9.97 -19.29
C GLN A 269 4.40 -8.47 -19.56
N MET A 270 3.66 -8.00 -20.57
CA MET A 270 3.56 -6.57 -20.87
C MET A 270 3.02 -5.75 -19.70
N MET A 271 2.05 -6.31 -18.96
CA MET A 271 1.52 -5.69 -17.75
C MET A 271 2.58 -5.60 -16.64
N LEU A 272 3.39 -6.65 -16.44
CA LEU A 272 4.50 -6.64 -15.47
C LEU A 272 5.63 -5.66 -15.86
N ASP A 273 5.97 -5.61 -17.15
CA ASP A 273 7.09 -4.82 -17.68
C ASP A 273 6.73 -3.33 -17.93
N GLY A 274 5.73 -2.81 -17.21
CA GLY A 274 5.34 -1.40 -17.27
C GLY A 274 4.88 -0.95 -18.67
N GLY A 275 4.19 -1.84 -19.39
CA GLY A 275 3.53 -1.54 -20.65
C GLY A 275 4.36 -1.87 -21.89
N ARG A 276 5.45 -2.64 -21.73
CA ARG A 276 6.35 -3.06 -22.82
C ARG A 276 6.39 -4.56 -22.99
N PHE A 277 6.55 -5.02 -24.22
CA PHE A 277 6.95 -6.39 -24.52
C PHE A 277 8.13 -6.36 -25.50
N GLY A 278 9.30 -6.80 -25.03
CA GLY A 278 10.55 -6.56 -25.73
C GLY A 278 10.80 -5.06 -25.96
N VAL A 279 11.02 -4.66 -27.21
CA VAL A 279 11.25 -3.25 -27.59
C VAL A 279 9.97 -2.45 -27.84
N LYS A 280 8.81 -3.13 -27.94
CA LYS A 280 7.54 -2.48 -28.29
C LYS A 280 6.83 -2.00 -27.02
N ARG A 281 6.32 -0.76 -27.05
CA ARG A 281 5.48 -0.18 -26.00
C ARG A 281 4.03 -0.18 -26.45
N VAL A 282 3.15 -0.77 -25.65
CA VAL A 282 1.71 -0.83 -25.88
C VAL A 282 0.98 0.17 -24.99
N LEU A 283 1.41 0.31 -23.73
CA LEU A 283 0.91 1.29 -22.77
C LEU A 283 2.09 1.99 -22.08
N SER A 284 1.87 3.20 -21.58
CA SER A 284 2.83 3.89 -20.71
C SER A 284 2.86 3.24 -19.32
N PRO A 285 3.96 3.38 -18.56
CA PRO A 285 4.05 2.85 -17.21
C PRO A 285 3.00 3.47 -16.27
N LEU A 286 2.66 4.74 -16.48
CA LEU A 286 1.61 5.42 -15.71
C LEU A 286 0.22 4.87 -16.03
N SER A 287 -0.06 4.48 -17.27
CA SER A 287 -1.33 3.82 -17.60
C SER A 287 -1.44 2.44 -16.97
N ILE A 288 -0.35 1.65 -16.95
CA ILE A 288 -0.32 0.38 -16.21
C ILE A 288 -0.64 0.62 -14.73
N SER A 289 0.12 1.49 -14.06
CA SER A 289 -0.12 1.85 -12.65
C SER A 289 -1.53 2.39 -12.40
N THR A 290 -2.07 3.19 -13.32
CA THR A 290 -3.43 3.72 -13.22
C THR A 290 -4.47 2.61 -13.40
N MET A 291 -4.27 1.67 -14.32
CA MET A 291 -5.20 0.57 -14.56
C MET A 291 -5.25 -0.43 -13.40
N THR A 292 -4.12 -0.65 -12.74
CA THR A 292 -3.96 -1.68 -11.70
C THR A 292 -4.09 -1.14 -10.28
N SER A 293 -4.24 0.17 -10.09
CA SER A 293 -4.56 0.80 -8.79
C SER A 293 -6.07 0.78 -8.52
N SER A 294 -6.47 0.84 -7.24
CA SER A 294 -7.90 0.85 -6.88
C SER A 294 -8.57 2.17 -7.24
N HIS A 295 -9.66 2.08 -8.03
CA HIS A 295 -10.55 3.20 -8.40
C HIS A 295 -11.95 3.08 -7.81
N SER A 296 -12.15 2.12 -6.89
CA SER A 296 -13.39 1.97 -6.14
C SER A 296 -13.73 3.23 -5.32
N PRO A 297 -15.02 3.48 -5.03
CA PRO A 297 -15.43 4.50 -4.07
C PRO A 297 -14.72 4.35 -2.73
N HIS A 298 -14.47 5.49 -2.07
CA HIS A 298 -13.81 5.56 -0.77
C HIS A 298 -14.58 4.72 0.27
N MET A 299 -13.86 4.02 1.16
CA MET A 299 -14.38 3.06 2.15
C MET A 299 -15.17 1.84 1.63
N HIS A 300 -15.41 1.68 0.33
CA HIS A 300 -16.13 0.51 -0.18
C HIS A 300 -15.28 -0.77 -0.01
N PRO A 301 -15.82 -1.92 0.46
CA PRO A 301 -15.00 -3.11 0.71
C PRO A 301 -14.43 -3.72 -0.59
N VAL A 302 -15.15 -3.59 -1.70
CA VAL A 302 -14.67 -4.08 -3.01
C VAL A 302 -13.63 -3.14 -3.62
N ARG A 303 -12.46 -3.65 -3.97
CA ARG A 303 -11.37 -2.97 -4.70
C ARG A 303 -11.34 -3.40 -6.17
N ARG A 304 -11.51 -2.45 -7.08
CA ARG A 304 -11.44 -2.64 -8.54
C ARG A 304 -10.44 -1.67 -9.15
N GLY A 305 -9.60 -2.20 -10.04
CA GLY A 305 -8.86 -1.39 -10.99
C GLY A 305 -9.72 -0.98 -12.19
N LEU A 306 -9.12 -0.28 -13.13
CA LEU A 306 -9.76 0.01 -14.41
C LEU A 306 -9.66 -1.25 -15.28
N GLY A 307 -10.73 -2.05 -15.37
CA GLY A 307 -10.64 -3.42 -15.91
C GLY A 307 -10.58 -4.46 -14.82
N TRP A 308 -9.59 -4.33 -13.95
CA TRP A 308 -9.08 -5.43 -13.15
C TRP A 308 -9.83 -5.66 -11.85
N ASP A 309 -9.92 -6.92 -11.44
CA ASP A 309 -10.27 -7.29 -10.08
C ASP A 309 -9.04 -7.24 -9.18
N ILE A 310 -9.16 -6.65 -7.99
CA ILE A 310 -8.08 -6.59 -7.00
C ILE A 310 -8.52 -7.31 -5.73
N ASP A 311 -9.68 -6.92 -5.19
CA ASP A 311 -10.26 -7.50 -3.98
C ASP A 311 -11.79 -7.38 -3.99
N SER A 312 -12.47 -8.37 -4.56
CA SER A 312 -13.93 -8.42 -4.65
C SER A 312 -14.42 -9.82 -4.26
N PRO A 313 -15.74 -10.06 -4.16
CA PRO A 313 -16.25 -11.43 -3.99
C PRO A 313 -15.77 -12.41 -5.08
N TYR A 314 -15.32 -11.92 -6.24
CA TYR A 314 -14.78 -12.72 -7.34
C TYR A 314 -13.25 -12.91 -7.28
N SER A 315 -12.54 -12.23 -6.37
CA SER A 315 -11.07 -12.23 -6.29
C SER A 315 -10.49 -13.48 -5.62
N SER A 316 -11.31 -14.41 -5.11
CA SER A 316 -10.83 -15.66 -4.48
C SER A 316 -9.91 -16.49 -5.38
N THR A 317 -9.96 -16.29 -6.71
CA THR A 317 -9.00 -16.85 -7.67
C THR A 317 -7.53 -16.45 -7.40
N ARG A 318 -7.28 -15.38 -6.65
CA ARG A 318 -5.97 -14.96 -6.13
C ARG A 318 -5.34 -16.01 -5.22
N GLY A 319 -6.15 -16.84 -4.58
CA GLY A 319 -5.73 -17.60 -3.42
C GLY A 319 -5.56 -16.73 -2.19
N ASP A 320 -5.10 -17.37 -1.13
CA ASP A 320 -4.92 -16.80 0.20
C ASP A 320 -3.53 -16.16 0.37
N LEU A 321 -2.57 -16.53 -0.49
CA LEU A 321 -1.16 -16.17 -0.32
C LEU A 321 -0.69 -14.99 -1.20
N PHE A 322 -1.22 -14.81 -2.41
CA PHE A 322 -0.92 -13.59 -3.17
C PHE A 322 -1.57 -12.37 -2.50
N PRO A 323 -0.86 -11.23 -2.44
CA PRO A 323 -1.34 -10.07 -1.69
C PRO A 323 -2.49 -9.35 -2.41
N VAL A 324 -3.33 -8.63 -1.66
CA VAL A 324 -4.14 -7.55 -2.24
C VAL A 324 -3.19 -6.52 -2.86
N GLY A 325 -3.40 -6.18 -4.12
CA GLY A 325 -2.45 -5.43 -4.95
C GLY A 325 -1.95 -6.26 -6.14
N SER A 326 -1.97 -7.58 -6.03
CA SER A 326 -2.12 -8.44 -7.20
C SER A 326 -3.51 -8.27 -7.80
N PHE A 327 -3.64 -8.51 -9.09
CA PHE A 327 -4.87 -8.24 -9.83
C PHE A 327 -5.11 -9.28 -10.91
N GLY A 328 -6.36 -9.44 -11.30
CA GLY A 328 -6.70 -10.41 -12.34
C GLY A 328 -8.15 -10.37 -12.75
N HIS A 329 -8.54 -11.37 -13.52
CA HIS A 329 -9.90 -11.53 -14.00
C HIS A 329 -10.19 -13.00 -14.34
N THR A 330 -11.45 -13.40 -14.29
CA THR A 330 -11.90 -14.74 -14.67
C THR A 330 -12.81 -14.71 -15.90
N GLY A 331 -12.87 -15.82 -16.62
CA GLY A 331 -13.85 -16.08 -17.68
C GLY A 331 -14.81 -17.20 -17.30
N TYR A 332 -16.06 -17.08 -17.74
CA TYR A 332 -17.13 -18.02 -17.45
C TYR A 332 -16.81 -19.45 -17.93
N THR A 333 -16.17 -19.57 -19.10
CA THR A 333 -15.69 -20.82 -19.72
C THR A 333 -14.63 -21.54 -18.90
N GLY A 334 -14.18 -20.94 -17.79
CA GLY A 334 -13.22 -21.52 -16.85
C GLY A 334 -11.80 -21.01 -17.03
N THR A 335 -11.61 -19.94 -17.79
CA THR A 335 -10.33 -19.26 -18.00
C THR A 335 -10.03 -18.24 -16.89
N SER A 336 -8.76 -17.94 -16.63
CA SER A 336 -8.37 -16.87 -15.70
C SER A 336 -6.94 -16.40 -15.96
N ILE A 337 -6.71 -15.11 -15.70
CA ILE A 337 -5.39 -14.50 -15.63
C ILE A 337 -5.29 -13.83 -14.27
N TRP A 338 -4.20 -14.10 -13.54
CA TRP A 338 -3.87 -13.42 -12.30
C TRP A 338 -2.41 -12.98 -12.35
N ILE A 339 -2.13 -11.73 -12.02
CA ILE A 339 -0.83 -11.08 -12.15
C ILE A 339 -0.48 -10.43 -10.81
N ASP A 340 0.68 -10.77 -10.27
CA ASP A 340 1.23 -10.17 -9.07
C ASP A 340 2.51 -9.38 -9.41
N PRO A 341 2.45 -8.04 -9.43
CA PRO A 341 3.62 -7.22 -9.72
C PRO A 341 4.67 -7.26 -8.61
N LEU A 342 4.30 -7.63 -7.37
CA LEU A 342 5.25 -7.68 -6.25
C LEU A 342 6.26 -8.81 -6.43
N THR A 343 5.80 -10.01 -6.73
CA THR A 343 6.66 -11.18 -6.97
C THR A 343 7.08 -11.32 -8.43
N GLN A 344 6.62 -10.41 -9.30
CA GLN A 344 6.77 -10.46 -10.76
C GLN A 344 6.21 -11.77 -11.34
N THR A 345 5.08 -12.26 -10.81
CA THR A 345 4.52 -13.56 -11.19
C THR A 345 3.18 -13.41 -11.89
N TYR A 346 2.87 -14.29 -12.85
CA TYR A 346 1.51 -14.44 -13.33
C TYR A 346 1.11 -15.89 -13.56
N ILE A 347 -0.19 -16.12 -13.48
CA ILE A 347 -0.85 -17.42 -13.64
C ILE A 347 -1.92 -17.28 -14.71
N ILE A 348 -1.86 -18.16 -15.69
CA ILE A 348 -2.86 -18.31 -16.74
C ILE A 348 -3.39 -19.73 -16.67
N LEU A 349 -4.66 -19.87 -16.31
CA LEU A 349 -5.35 -21.16 -16.28
C LEU A 349 -6.49 -21.12 -17.28
N LEU A 350 -6.39 -21.88 -18.37
CA LEU A 350 -7.41 -22.01 -19.39
C LEU A 350 -8.03 -23.40 -19.30
N THR A 351 -9.35 -23.47 -19.10
CA THR A 351 -10.07 -24.74 -19.00
C THR A 351 -11.26 -24.76 -19.94
N ASN A 352 -11.79 -25.95 -20.21
CA ASN A 352 -13.04 -26.15 -20.94
C ASN A 352 -14.14 -26.65 -19.99
N ARG A 353 -14.27 -26.06 -18.78
CA ARG A 353 -15.18 -26.56 -17.71
C ARG A 353 -16.66 -26.65 -18.10
N VAL A 354 -17.05 -25.92 -19.14
CA VAL A 354 -18.44 -25.88 -19.63
C VAL A 354 -18.71 -26.97 -20.68
N HIS A 355 -17.70 -27.76 -21.05
CA HIS A 355 -17.79 -28.81 -22.06
C HIS A 355 -18.08 -30.19 -21.49
N PRO A 356 -19.02 -30.96 -22.08
CA PRO A 356 -20.04 -30.53 -23.05
C PRO A 356 -21.23 -29.81 -22.43
N THR A 357 -21.34 -29.87 -21.11
CA THR A 357 -22.39 -29.23 -20.33
C THR A 357 -21.78 -28.56 -19.11
N VAL A 358 -22.40 -27.48 -18.65
CA VAL A 358 -21.97 -26.80 -17.42
C VAL A 358 -22.22 -27.71 -16.22
N LYS A 359 -21.16 -28.13 -15.53
CA LYS A 359 -21.24 -28.99 -14.34
C LYS A 359 -20.90 -28.25 -13.05
N THR A 360 -19.61 -27.99 -12.86
CA THR A 360 -19.07 -27.53 -11.58
C THR A 360 -18.26 -26.24 -11.73
N SER A 361 -18.13 -25.52 -10.62
CA SER A 361 -17.23 -24.36 -10.55
C SER A 361 -15.77 -24.79 -10.44
N VAL A 362 -14.87 -24.03 -11.07
CA VAL A 362 -13.40 -24.19 -10.94
C VAL A 362 -12.77 -23.12 -10.05
N VAL A 363 -13.57 -22.34 -9.32
CA VAL A 363 -13.07 -21.26 -8.43
C VAL A 363 -12.07 -21.81 -7.41
N ALA A 364 -12.42 -22.88 -6.70
CA ALA A 364 -11.51 -23.50 -5.72
C ALA A 364 -10.20 -24.00 -6.35
N LEU A 365 -10.26 -24.53 -7.58
CA LEU A 365 -9.06 -24.96 -8.30
C LEU A 365 -8.13 -23.78 -8.59
N ARG A 366 -8.68 -22.65 -9.04
CA ARG A 366 -7.90 -21.42 -9.29
C ARG A 366 -7.18 -20.96 -8.01
N SER A 367 -7.90 -20.91 -6.89
CA SER A 367 -7.32 -20.55 -5.58
C SER A 367 -6.22 -21.52 -5.13
N GLN A 368 -6.43 -22.83 -5.31
CA GLN A 368 -5.43 -23.84 -4.97
C GLN A 368 -4.17 -23.73 -5.83
N VAL A 369 -4.32 -23.53 -7.14
CA VAL A 369 -3.20 -23.29 -8.06
C VAL A 369 -2.43 -22.04 -7.62
N ALA A 370 -3.15 -20.95 -7.35
CA ALA A 370 -2.53 -19.69 -6.92
C ALA A 370 -1.74 -19.85 -5.60
N ASN A 371 -2.29 -20.56 -4.61
CA ASN A 371 -1.59 -20.88 -3.36
C ASN A 371 -0.35 -21.75 -3.58
N ILE A 372 -0.43 -22.78 -4.44
CA ILE A 372 0.72 -23.64 -4.74
C ILE A 372 1.85 -22.82 -5.38
N VAL A 373 1.52 -21.93 -6.32
CA VAL A 373 2.49 -21.05 -6.98
C VAL A 373 3.08 -20.07 -5.97
N ALA A 374 2.25 -19.32 -5.24
CA ALA A 374 2.71 -18.34 -4.27
C ALA A 374 3.63 -18.97 -3.21
N ALA A 375 3.29 -20.16 -2.70
CA ALA A 375 4.11 -20.88 -1.71
C ALA A 375 5.45 -21.40 -2.26
N SER A 376 5.62 -21.47 -3.58
CA SER A 376 6.86 -21.94 -4.23
C SER A 376 7.87 -20.82 -4.52
N ILE A 377 7.46 -19.56 -4.35
CA ILE A 377 8.27 -18.39 -4.67
C ILE A 377 8.99 -17.91 -3.41
N ASP A 378 10.32 -17.94 -3.41
CA ASP A 378 11.11 -17.31 -2.37
C ASP A 378 11.13 -15.78 -2.55
N ASN A 379 11.07 -15.05 -1.43
CA ASN A 379 10.99 -13.58 -1.36
C ASN A 379 12.25 -12.83 -1.81
N ASP A 380 13.14 -13.45 -2.59
CA ASP A 380 14.42 -12.86 -3.03
C ASP A 380 14.26 -11.70 -4.04
N GLY A 381 13.07 -11.51 -4.62
CA GLY A 381 12.78 -10.51 -5.65
C GLY A 381 12.49 -9.09 -5.15
N ALA A 382 12.41 -8.85 -3.83
CA ALA A 382 12.07 -7.54 -3.27
C ALA A 382 13.14 -6.45 -3.50
N THR A 383 14.28 -6.77 -4.12
CA THR A 383 15.44 -5.88 -4.30
C THR A 383 15.60 -5.27 -5.71
N ARG A 384 14.72 -5.53 -6.68
CA ARG A 384 14.95 -5.09 -8.08
C ARG A 384 13.72 -4.56 -8.83
N SER A 385 13.14 -3.45 -8.39
CA SER A 385 12.62 -2.40 -9.30
C SER A 385 12.03 -1.25 -8.50
N GLY A 386 12.64 -0.08 -8.62
CA GLY A 386 12.11 1.17 -8.07
C GLY A 386 10.87 1.62 -8.85
N ASN A 387 9.70 1.44 -8.24
CA ASN A 387 8.51 2.29 -8.34
C ASN A 387 7.40 1.64 -7.50
N GLN A 388 7.39 1.96 -6.21
CA GLN A 388 6.49 1.34 -5.23
C GLN A 388 5.17 2.10 -5.15
N GLN A 389 4.11 1.54 -5.73
CA GLN A 389 2.76 1.63 -5.18
C GLN A 389 2.43 0.27 -4.56
N ARG A 390 2.66 0.12 -3.26
CA ARG A 390 2.29 -1.06 -2.47
C ARG A 390 1.03 -0.73 -1.66
N VAL A 391 -0.03 -1.53 -1.81
CA VAL A 391 -1.20 -1.52 -0.94
C VAL A 391 -1.20 -2.82 -0.13
N TYR A 392 -1.51 -2.69 1.15
CA TYR A 392 -1.32 -3.66 2.22
C TYR A 392 -2.56 -4.53 2.44
N THR A 393 -2.39 -5.83 2.72
CA THR A 393 -3.36 -6.62 3.51
C THR A 393 -2.69 -7.43 4.62
N SER A 394 -2.91 -6.95 5.85
CA SER A 394 -3.18 -7.66 7.12
C SER A 394 -2.84 -9.16 7.26
N GLN A 395 -1.62 -9.59 7.00
CA GLN A 395 -0.91 -10.34 8.04
C GLN A 395 -0.10 -9.31 8.83
N ARG A 396 -0.44 -9.10 10.10
CA ARG A 396 0.43 -8.34 11.00
C ARG A 396 1.80 -9.01 10.93
N ALA A 397 2.84 -8.28 10.52
CA ALA A 397 4.20 -8.75 10.64
C ALA A 397 4.42 -9.18 12.10
N HIS A 398 5.16 -10.26 12.33
CA HIS A 398 5.55 -10.65 13.69
C HIS A 398 6.81 -9.88 14.07
N VAL A 399 6.66 -8.60 14.39
CA VAL A 399 7.79 -7.76 14.84
C VAL A 399 8.07 -8.04 16.31
N LEU A 400 9.34 -8.27 16.64
CA LEU A 400 9.84 -8.23 18.02
C LEU A 400 10.50 -6.87 18.25
N SER A 401 10.01 -6.12 19.24
CA SER A 401 10.69 -4.89 19.69
C SER A 401 12.05 -5.22 20.32
N GLY A 402 12.90 -4.21 20.53
CA GLY A 402 14.16 -4.40 21.26
C GLY A 402 13.95 -5.00 22.66
N LEU A 403 12.83 -4.69 23.33
CA LEU A 403 12.44 -5.31 24.59
C LEU A 403 12.09 -6.80 24.41
N ASP A 404 11.33 -7.15 23.38
CA ASP A 404 10.98 -8.55 23.09
C ASP A 404 12.23 -9.39 22.81
N VAL A 405 13.17 -8.84 22.05
CA VAL A 405 14.47 -9.46 21.76
C VAL A 405 15.27 -9.66 23.05
N LEU A 406 15.35 -8.63 23.89
CA LEU A 406 16.05 -8.69 25.18
C LEU A 406 15.44 -9.76 26.10
N VAL A 407 14.11 -9.84 26.17
CA VAL A 407 13.38 -10.84 26.99
C VAL A 407 13.60 -12.25 26.46
N ARG A 408 13.48 -12.46 25.13
CA ARG A 408 13.76 -13.75 24.48
C ARG A 408 15.17 -14.24 24.81
N ASP A 409 16.13 -13.32 24.76
CA ASP A 409 17.55 -13.59 25.03
C ASP A 409 17.89 -13.58 26.52
N LYS A 410 16.88 -13.62 27.39
CA LYS A 410 16.99 -13.73 28.85
C LYS A 410 17.89 -12.66 29.45
N PHE A 411 17.78 -11.43 28.92
CA PHE A 411 18.52 -10.26 29.38
C PHE A 411 20.05 -10.41 29.34
N LYS A 412 20.57 -11.37 28.55
CA LYS A 412 22.00 -11.68 28.48
C LYS A 412 22.91 -10.47 28.25
N PRO A 413 22.58 -9.46 27.42
CA PRO A 413 23.41 -8.26 27.27
C PRO A 413 23.62 -7.45 28.55
N LEU A 414 22.77 -7.64 29.57
CA LEU A 414 22.75 -6.90 30.83
C LEU A 414 23.16 -7.77 32.04
N GLU A 415 23.63 -8.99 31.81
CA GLU A 415 23.95 -9.95 32.85
C GLU A 415 24.96 -9.39 33.88
N GLY A 416 24.59 -9.46 35.16
CA GLY A 416 25.38 -8.99 36.30
C GLY A 416 25.38 -7.47 36.52
N LYS A 417 24.59 -6.70 35.76
CA LYS A 417 24.58 -5.23 35.82
C LYS A 417 23.50 -4.67 36.74
N ARG A 418 23.82 -3.59 37.43
CA ARG A 418 22.88 -2.64 38.03
C ARG A 418 22.45 -1.64 36.95
N VAL A 419 21.17 -1.60 36.63
CA VAL A 419 20.68 -0.83 35.49
C VAL A 419 19.74 0.29 35.92
N GLY A 420 19.84 1.44 35.24
CA GLY A 420 18.81 2.46 35.21
C GLY A 420 17.95 2.30 33.96
N LEU A 421 16.67 2.66 34.05
CA LEU A 421 15.73 2.55 32.94
C LEU A 421 15.02 3.89 32.68
N ILE A 422 15.23 4.45 31.50
CA ILE A 422 14.47 5.56 30.96
C ILE A 422 13.26 5.00 30.22
N THR A 423 12.07 5.16 30.79
CA THR A 423 10.82 4.54 30.29
C THR A 423 9.57 5.31 30.71
N ASN A 424 8.44 4.93 30.12
CA ASN A 424 7.08 5.26 30.54
C ASN A 424 6.15 4.05 30.28
N HIS A 425 4.85 4.27 30.32
CA HIS A 425 3.80 3.27 30.09
C HIS A 425 3.82 2.63 28.70
N THR A 426 4.52 3.20 27.72
CA THR A 426 4.72 2.59 26.39
C THR A 426 5.79 1.50 26.38
N GLY A 427 6.60 1.42 27.43
CA GLY A 427 7.63 0.41 27.65
C GLY A 427 7.04 -0.96 27.97
N ILE A 428 6.34 -1.56 27.01
CA ILE A 428 5.73 -2.88 27.11
C ILE A 428 6.21 -3.81 25.99
N ASP A 429 6.15 -5.11 26.26
CA ASP A 429 6.47 -6.18 25.30
C ASP A 429 5.22 -6.60 24.49
N HIS A 430 5.37 -7.53 23.55
CA HIS A 430 4.26 -8.02 22.73
C HIS A 430 3.12 -8.68 23.57
N GLN A 431 3.41 -9.11 24.80
CA GLN A 431 2.45 -9.68 25.75
C GLN A 431 1.84 -8.62 26.68
N ARG A 432 2.14 -7.34 26.45
CA ARG A 432 1.71 -6.18 27.25
C ARG A 432 2.24 -6.19 28.69
N ARG A 433 3.39 -6.82 28.92
CA ARG A 433 4.11 -6.79 30.20
C ARG A 433 5.04 -5.59 30.22
N ARG A 434 5.09 -4.87 31.35
CA ARG A 434 5.92 -3.67 31.51
C ARG A 434 7.39 -4.03 31.59
N ASN A 435 8.25 -3.24 30.95
CA ASN A 435 9.69 -3.40 30.99
C ASN A 435 10.27 -3.30 32.41
N VAL A 436 9.69 -2.44 33.25
CA VAL A 436 9.99 -2.33 34.69
C VAL A 436 9.83 -3.69 35.38
N ASP A 437 8.64 -4.30 35.26
CA ASP A 437 8.31 -5.57 35.92
C ASP A 437 9.17 -6.73 35.37
N LEU A 438 9.43 -6.71 34.06
CA LEU A 438 10.29 -7.68 33.38
C LEU A 438 11.75 -7.62 33.84
N LEU A 439 12.30 -6.42 34.03
CA LEU A 439 13.67 -6.21 34.52
C LEU A 439 13.80 -6.56 36.01
N VAL A 440 12.81 -6.21 36.84
CA VAL A 440 12.79 -6.62 38.26
C VAL A 440 12.69 -8.14 38.42
N SER A 441 11.98 -8.80 37.52
CA SER A 441 11.82 -10.27 37.53
C SER A 441 13.00 -11.01 36.90
N ALA A 442 13.95 -10.31 36.27
CA ALA A 442 15.10 -10.93 35.63
C ALA A 442 16.11 -11.41 36.68
N PRO A 443 16.49 -12.70 36.71
CA PRO A 443 17.34 -13.24 37.77
C PRO A 443 18.80 -12.77 37.70
N ASN A 444 19.21 -12.16 36.57
CA ASN A 444 20.58 -11.81 36.24
C ASN A 444 20.79 -10.31 36.00
N VAL A 445 19.81 -9.46 36.32
CA VAL A 445 19.88 -8.00 36.18
C VAL A 445 19.29 -7.36 37.43
N GLU A 446 19.85 -6.24 37.90
CA GLU A 446 19.29 -5.50 39.04
C GLU A 446 18.81 -4.12 38.59
N LEU A 447 17.50 -3.87 38.55
CA LEU A 447 16.95 -2.54 38.27
C LEU A 447 17.04 -1.66 39.53
N LYS A 448 17.78 -0.54 39.43
CA LYS A 448 18.04 0.38 40.56
C LYS A 448 17.24 1.67 40.51
N ALA A 449 17.00 2.21 39.32
CA ALA A 449 16.38 3.52 39.15
C ALA A 449 15.50 3.54 37.90
N ILE A 450 14.36 4.22 38.00
CA ILE A 450 13.48 4.51 36.87
C ILE A 450 13.56 6.02 36.60
N LEU A 451 13.76 6.40 35.36
CA LEU A 451 13.79 7.79 34.91
C LEU A 451 12.63 7.98 33.93
N SER A 452 11.72 8.91 34.21
CA SER A 452 10.53 9.14 33.39
C SER A 452 10.69 10.41 32.53
N PRO A 453 10.30 10.37 31.23
CA PRO A 453 10.41 11.50 30.32
C PRO A 453 9.19 12.42 30.48
N GLU A 454 8.81 13.11 29.39
CA GLU A 454 7.70 14.06 29.34
C GLU A 454 6.43 13.62 30.06
N HIS A 455 5.53 12.77 29.62
CA HIS A 455 4.23 12.61 30.29
C HIS A 455 4.23 11.79 31.62
N GLY A 456 5.37 11.66 32.28
CA GLY A 456 5.57 10.81 33.47
C GLY A 456 5.61 9.32 33.15
N LEU A 457 5.73 8.48 34.19
CA LEU A 457 5.79 7.01 34.04
C LEU A 457 4.46 6.41 33.58
N ASP A 458 3.32 7.00 33.95
CA ASP A 458 1.98 6.53 33.59
C ASP A 458 1.45 7.12 32.26
N GLY A 459 2.14 8.13 31.73
CA GLY A 459 1.76 8.80 30.49
C GLY A 459 0.53 9.70 30.60
N ALA A 460 0.08 10.04 31.81
CA ALA A 460 -1.19 10.74 32.01
C ALA A 460 -1.06 12.27 32.13
N HIS A 461 0.16 12.79 32.27
CA HIS A 461 0.39 14.19 32.59
C HIS A 461 0.58 15.06 31.33
N ASP A 462 -0.26 16.07 31.12
CA ASP A 462 -0.14 17.06 30.03
C ASP A 462 0.18 18.45 30.61
N GLN A 463 1.18 18.52 31.49
CA GLN A 463 1.60 19.73 32.20
C GLN A 463 3.12 19.83 32.29
N VAL A 464 3.62 21.04 32.50
CA VAL A 464 5.04 21.27 32.81
C VAL A 464 5.37 20.92 34.26
N ASP A 465 6.64 20.61 34.52
CA ASP A 465 7.20 20.40 35.86
C ASP A 465 6.61 19.19 36.61
N ILE A 466 6.83 18.00 36.06
CA ILE A 466 6.42 16.73 36.68
C ILE A 466 7.46 16.33 37.73
N GLY A 467 7.02 15.96 38.93
CA GLY A 467 7.88 15.61 40.05
C GLY A 467 8.32 14.15 40.09
N ASP A 468 9.26 13.84 40.97
CA ASP A 468 9.67 12.46 41.26
C ASP A 468 8.58 11.72 42.03
N THR A 469 8.50 10.42 41.83
CA THR A 469 7.50 9.54 42.45
C THR A 469 8.12 8.20 42.85
N ILE A 470 7.29 7.25 43.28
CA ILE A 470 7.67 5.87 43.57
C ILE A 470 6.78 4.97 42.72
N ASP A 471 7.38 3.98 42.06
CA ASP A 471 6.61 2.97 41.35
C ASP A 471 5.90 2.05 42.34
N VAL A 472 4.57 2.05 42.31
CA VAL A 472 3.75 1.35 43.31
C VAL A 472 3.97 -0.17 43.30
N SER A 473 4.24 -0.76 42.13
CA SER A 473 4.43 -2.21 41.97
C SER A 473 5.77 -2.72 42.51
N THR A 474 6.84 -1.95 42.31
CA THR A 474 8.22 -2.37 42.61
C THR A 474 8.84 -1.65 43.79
N ASN A 475 8.20 -0.57 44.26
CA ASN A 475 8.69 0.35 45.29
C ASN A 475 10.04 1.01 44.94
N LEU A 476 10.37 1.07 43.63
CA LEU A 476 11.57 1.74 43.13
C LEU A 476 11.34 3.24 42.97
N PRO A 477 12.39 4.07 43.18
CA PRO A 477 12.30 5.50 42.92
C PRO A 477 12.13 5.78 41.42
N VAL A 478 11.26 6.74 41.11
CA VAL A 478 11.01 7.26 39.77
C VAL A 478 11.46 8.71 39.72
N TYR A 479 12.55 8.99 39.04
CA TYR A 479 13.07 10.33 38.84
C TYR A 479 12.48 10.97 37.59
N SER A 480 12.02 12.21 37.69
CA SER A 480 11.48 12.93 36.54
C SER A 480 12.57 13.67 35.77
N LEU A 481 12.64 13.39 34.46
CA LEU A 481 13.42 14.15 33.49
C LEU A 481 12.58 15.28 32.86
N TYR A 482 11.43 15.61 33.45
CA TYR A 482 10.53 16.65 32.96
C TYR A 482 10.22 17.72 34.02
N ARG A 483 11.22 18.07 34.84
CA ARG A 483 11.16 19.17 35.82
C ARG A 483 11.53 20.51 35.20
N LYS A 484 11.08 21.62 35.81
CA LYS A 484 11.43 22.97 35.38
C LYS A 484 12.95 23.14 35.32
N ASN A 485 13.47 23.46 34.13
CA ASN A 485 14.91 23.62 33.84
C ASN A 485 15.78 22.39 34.14
N LYS A 486 15.18 21.21 34.33
CA LYS A 486 15.89 19.94 34.61
C LYS A 486 15.34 18.85 33.69
N ARG A 487 16.06 18.66 32.58
CA ARG A 487 15.72 17.71 31.50
C ARG A 487 16.80 16.64 31.26
N ARG A 488 17.82 16.61 32.11
CA ARG A 488 19.01 15.77 32.02
C ARG A 488 19.09 14.91 33.28
N PRO A 489 19.48 13.62 33.20
CA PRO A 489 19.81 12.84 34.39
C PRO A 489 20.88 13.55 35.22
N SER A 490 20.71 13.63 36.54
CA SER A 490 21.78 14.17 37.40
C SER A 490 22.76 13.08 37.79
N ILE A 491 23.94 13.46 38.27
CA ILE A 491 24.98 12.52 38.74
C ILE A 491 24.41 11.60 39.82
N GLU A 492 23.59 12.14 40.73
CA GLU A 492 22.96 11.36 41.80
C GLU A 492 21.95 10.32 41.28
N MET A 493 21.30 10.59 40.14
CA MET A 493 20.38 9.62 39.51
C MET A 493 21.15 8.47 38.82
N LEU A 494 22.40 8.72 38.43
CA LEU A 494 23.25 7.77 37.71
C LEU A 494 24.21 7.02 38.64
N GLU A 495 24.33 7.44 39.89
CA GLU A 495 25.28 6.89 40.86
C GLU A 495 25.04 5.38 41.08
N GLY A 496 26.10 4.59 40.91
CA GLY A 496 26.08 3.15 41.15
C GLY A 496 25.41 2.31 40.06
N LEU A 497 25.10 2.89 38.90
CA LEU A 497 24.62 2.15 37.72
C LEU A 497 25.80 1.64 36.87
N ASP A 498 25.67 0.44 36.32
CA ASP A 498 26.61 -0.20 35.38
C ASP A 498 26.13 -0.14 33.92
N ALA A 499 24.89 0.29 33.69
CA ALA A 499 24.31 0.60 32.39
C ALA A 499 23.03 1.45 32.52
N LEU A 500 22.76 2.25 31.49
CA LEU A 500 21.51 3.01 31.35
C LEU A 500 20.74 2.50 30.13
N ILE A 501 19.47 2.16 30.29
CA ILE A 501 18.61 1.61 29.25
C ILE A 501 17.58 2.66 28.85
N PHE A 502 17.34 2.80 27.55
CA PHE A 502 16.29 3.63 26.98
C PHE A 502 15.28 2.75 26.24
N ASP A 503 14.01 2.82 26.65
CA ASP A 503 12.92 2.05 26.05
C ASP A 503 11.60 2.86 26.05
N LEU A 504 11.37 3.61 24.98
CA LEU A 504 10.22 4.50 24.80
C LEU A 504 9.69 4.46 23.36
N GLN A 505 8.36 4.41 23.19
CA GLN A 505 7.73 4.52 21.88
C GLN A 505 7.65 5.99 21.46
N ASP A 506 8.46 6.38 20.47
CA ASP A 506 8.40 7.68 19.80
C ASP A 506 7.32 7.70 18.69
N ILE A 507 7.10 8.85 18.04
CA ILE A 507 6.11 9.03 16.96
C ILE A 507 6.69 9.50 15.61
N GLY A 508 8.01 9.55 15.46
CA GLY A 508 8.67 9.88 14.20
C GLY A 508 8.70 11.37 13.85
N THR A 509 8.60 12.24 14.87
CA THR A 509 8.54 13.70 14.71
C THR A 509 9.61 14.38 15.54
N ARG A 510 10.39 15.29 14.94
CA ARG A 510 11.54 15.97 15.55
C ARG A 510 11.25 16.61 16.91
N PHE A 511 10.11 17.29 17.04
CA PHE A 511 9.73 18.01 18.25
C PHE A 511 8.96 17.14 19.26
N TYR A 512 8.82 15.84 19.00
CA TYR A 512 8.43 14.89 20.03
C TYR A 512 9.67 14.54 20.87
N THR A 513 9.64 14.88 22.15
CA THR A 513 10.87 15.17 22.92
C THR A 513 11.65 13.95 23.42
N TYR A 514 11.19 12.73 23.09
CA TYR A 514 11.85 11.50 23.54
C TYR A 514 13.23 11.32 22.91
N ALA A 515 13.40 11.68 21.63
CA ALA A 515 14.71 11.68 20.98
C ALA A 515 15.71 12.64 21.65
N THR A 516 15.27 13.84 22.05
CA THR A 516 16.13 14.77 22.79
C THR A 516 16.44 14.26 24.20
N THR A 517 15.45 13.67 24.88
CA THR A 517 15.66 13.05 26.21
C THR A 517 16.69 11.94 26.14
N MET A 518 16.65 11.10 25.10
CA MET A 518 17.65 10.07 24.83
C MET A 518 19.05 10.68 24.64
N ALA A 519 19.17 11.68 23.77
CA ALA A 519 20.45 12.27 23.45
C ALA A 519 21.11 12.94 24.68
N TYR A 520 20.31 13.69 25.45
CA TYR A 520 20.76 14.27 26.71
C TYR A 520 21.21 13.21 27.71
N ALA A 521 20.47 12.10 27.84
CA ALA A 521 20.86 11.01 28.71
C ALA A 521 22.14 10.29 28.23
N MET A 522 22.37 10.17 26.92
CA MET A 522 23.62 9.64 26.38
C MET A 522 24.81 10.55 26.72
N GLU A 523 24.65 11.87 26.62
CA GLU A 523 25.67 12.86 27.00
C GLU A 523 26.02 12.82 28.50
N GLU A 524 25.04 12.56 29.38
CA GLU A 524 25.31 12.42 30.81
C GLU A 524 25.91 11.04 31.15
N ALA A 525 25.47 9.98 30.47
CA ALA A 525 25.98 8.62 30.71
C ALA A 525 27.47 8.50 30.36
N VAL A 526 27.92 9.10 29.25
CA VAL A 526 29.34 9.07 28.86
C VAL A 526 30.24 9.80 29.87
N GLN A 527 29.74 10.86 30.52
CA GLN A 527 30.50 11.58 31.56
C GLN A 527 30.73 10.74 32.83
N GLN A 528 29.96 9.67 33.02
CA GLN A 528 30.05 8.75 34.15
C GLN A 528 30.59 7.37 33.75
N ASP A 529 31.11 7.23 32.53
CA ASP A 529 31.57 5.96 31.95
C ASP A 529 30.49 4.85 31.98
N ILE A 530 29.21 5.23 31.85
CA ILE A 530 28.07 4.30 31.86
C ILE A 530 27.70 3.92 30.42
N PRO A 531 27.75 2.62 30.06
CA PRO A 531 27.24 2.15 28.77
C PRO A 531 25.75 2.41 28.60
N PHE A 532 25.36 2.85 27.39
CA PHE A 532 23.99 3.24 27.07
C PHE A 532 23.33 2.23 26.12
N TYR A 533 22.20 1.66 26.51
CA TYR A 533 21.45 0.68 25.75
C TYR A 533 20.17 1.29 25.21
N VAL A 534 19.88 1.10 23.93
CA VAL A 534 18.59 1.47 23.35
C VAL A 534 17.86 0.21 22.96
N LEU A 535 16.68 -0.01 23.55
CA LEU A 535 15.76 -1.04 23.11
C LEU A 535 14.94 -0.44 21.97
N ASP A 536 15.31 -0.81 20.74
CA ASP A 536 14.77 -0.10 19.58
C ASP A 536 13.27 -0.41 19.37
N ARG A 537 12.56 0.57 18.83
CA ARG A 537 11.11 0.51 18.61
C ARG A 537 10.73 1.02 17.21
N PRO A 538 9.60 0.56 16.64
CA PRO A 538 9.17 1.02 15.33
C PRO A 538 8.98 2.53 15.29
N ASN A 539 9.37 3.17 14.18
CA ASN A 539 8.80 4.47 13.86
C ASN A 539 7.35 4.25 13.39
N PRO A 540 6.33 4.74 14.11
CA PRO A 540 4.95 4.32 13.87
C PRO A 540 4.40 4.84 12.55
N ILE A 541 4.95 5.95 12.05
CA ILE A 541 4.61 6.57 10.78
C ILE A 541 5.63 6.21 9.70
N THR A 542 6.18 4.99 9.75
CA THR A 542 7.14 4.40 8.80
C THR A 542 8.54 5.04 8.84
N GLY A 543 9.54 4.29 8.38
CA GLY A 543 10.92 4.74 8.16
C GLY A 543 11.22 5.24 6.74
N LEU A 544 10.22 5.30 5.84
CA LEU A 544 10.44 5.64 4.44
C LEU A 544 10.53 7.15 4.22
N MET A 545 9.52 7.88 4.70
CA MET A 545 9.31 9.27 4.35
C MET A 545 10.18 10.23 5.17
N VAL A 546 10.74 11.21 4.49
CA VAL A 546 11.42 12.36 5.09
C VAL A 546 10.71 13.62 4.63
N GLU A 547 10.25 14.44 5.57
CA GLU A 547 9.45 15.61 5.23
C GLU A 547 9.64 16.79 6.17
N GLY A 548 9.23 17.96 5.70
CA GLY A 548 9.27 19.20 6.44
C GLY A 548 10.61 19.93 6.37
N PRO A 549 10.65 21.17 6.90
CA PRO A 549 11.86 21.96 6.96
C PRO A 549 12.89 21.32 7.89
N VAL A 550 14.17 21.42 7.51
CA VAL A 550 15.29 21.04 8.37
C VAL A 550 15.49 22.11 9.43
N LEU A 551 15.71 21.69 10.68
CA LEU A 551 15.99 22.60 11.79
C LEU A 551 17.28 23.40 11.51
N ASP A 552 17.21 24.72 11.61
CA ASP A 552 18.38 25.59 11.59
C ASP A 552 19.23 25.30 12.83
N SER A 553 20.54 25.14 12.69
CA SER A 553 21.43 24.78 13.81
C SER A 553 21.36 25.75 14.99
N ASN A 554 21.03 27.03 14.75
CA ASN A 554 20.89 28.04 15.79
C ASN A 554 19.57 27.93 16.59
N ASN A 555 18.63 27.10 16.13
CA ASN A 555 17.33 26.87 16.77
C ASN A 555 17.30 25.57 17.60
N ARG A 556 18.46 24.95 17.87
CA ARG A 556 18.53 23.76 18.72
C ARG A 556 17.97 24.03 20.11
N SER A 557 17.13 23.12 20.59
CA SER A 557 16.44 23.22 21.88
C SER A 557 15.92 21.85 22.32
N PHE A 558 15.18 21.80 23.43
CA PHE A 558 14.58 20.55 23.91
C PHE A 558 13.60 19.91 22.89
N ILE A 559 12.97 20.72 22.05
CA ILE A 559 12.06 20.29 20.96
C ILE A 559 12.78 20.17 19.61
N GLY A 560 14.11 20.17 19.59
CA GLY A 560 14.90 20.05 18.37
C GLY A 560 16.38 19.89 18.68
N TYR A 561 16.82 18.65 18.90
CA TYR A 561 18.20 18.36 19.28
C TYR A 561 19.21 18.51 18.11
N PHE A 562 18.84 17.99 16.93
CA PHE A 562 19.72 17.87 15.78
C PHE A 562 19.13 18.58 14.54
N PRO A 563 19.96 19.11 13.60
CA PRO A 563 19.54 19.66 12.31
C PRO A 563 18.88 18.62 11.39
N MET A 564 17.66 18.21 11.72
CA MET A 564 16.88 17.22 10.98
C MET A 564 15.54 17.77 10.47
N PRO A 565 14.99 17.17 9.41
CA PRO A 565 13.61 17.37 8.98
C PRO A 565 12.60 17.07 10.10
N VAL A 566 11.41 17.66 10.00
CA VAL A 566 10.34 17.47 10.98
C VAL A 566 9.90 16.01 11.07
N ARG A 567 9.60 15.37 9.92
CA ARG A 567 9.41 13.91 9.81
C ARG A 567 10.73 13.32 9.36
N HIS A 568 11.48 12.71 10.28
CA HIS A 568 12.85 12.24 10.02
C HIS A 568 12.89 10.81 9.47
N GLY A 569 11.84 10.01 9.69
CA GLY A 569 11.71 8.65 9.18
C GLY A 569 12.81 7.71 9.66
N MET A 570 13.20 7.79 10.93
CA MET A 570 14.19 6.92 11.57
C MET A 570 13.63 6.30 12.86
N THR A 571 14.11 5.13 13.26
CA THR A 571 13.83 4.58 14.59
C THR A 571 14.62 5.30 15.67
N ILE A 572 14.29 5.07 16.93
CA ILE A 572 14.99 5.72 18.05
C ILE A 572 16.44 5.20 18.17
N GLY A 573 16.69 3.93 17.87
CA GLY A 573 18.04 3.35 17.81
C GLY A 573 18.89 3.88 16.66
N GLU A 574 18.29 4.12 15.49
CA GLU A 574 18.95 4.79 14.36
C GLU A 574 19.33 6.23 14.72
N LEU A 575 18.42 6.97 15.36
CA LEU A 575 18.68 8.32 15.86
C LEU A 575 19.81 8.34 16.91
N ALA A 576 19.81 7.39 17.85
CA ALA A 576 20.87 7.31 18.86
C ALA A 576 22.24 7.10 18.20
N THR A 577 22.32 6.19 17.22
CA THR A 577 23.55 5.91 16.48
C THR A 577 24.03 7.14 15.72
N MET A 578 23.10 7.84 15.06
CA MET A 578 23.38 9.07 14.33
C MET A 578 23.86 10.19 15.26
N PHE A 579 23.17 10.45 16.37
CA PHE A 579 23.57 11.47 17.34
C PHE A 579 24.93 11.16 17.95
N ASN A 580 25.20 9.90 18.29
CA ASN A 580 26.48 9.51 18.87
C ASN A 580 27.66 9.85 17.96
N ALA A 581 27.47 9.68 16.64
CA ALA A 581 28.50 9.93 15.64
C ALA A 581 28.58 11.41 15.23
N GLU A 582 27.45 12.02 14.85
CA GLU A 582 27.40 13.36 14.27
C GLU A 582 27.59 14.46 15.32
N GLU A 583 27.15 14.24 16.56
CA GLU A 583 27.36 15.17 17.69
C GLU A 583 28.59 14.79 18.53
N GLN A 584 29.33 13.75 18.12
CA GLN A 584 30.55 13.30 18.80
C GLN A 584 30.35 13.05 20.30
N ILE A 585 29.21 12.45 20.67
CA ILE A 585 28.90 12.10 22.07
C ILE A 585 29.90 11.05 22.59
N ASN A 586 30.32 10.13 21.73
CA ASN A 586 31.28 9.04 22.05
C ASN A 586 30.83 8.10 23.19
N ALA A 587 29.52 7.92 23.38
CA ALA A 587 28.99 6.95 24.34
C ALA A 587 29.30 5.50 23.91
N ASP A 588 29.51 4.58 24.87
CA ASP A 588 29.44 3.12 24.66
C ASP A 588 27.98 2.73 24.41
N LEU A 589 27.52 3.03 23.19
CA LEU A 589 26.16 2.86 22.73
C LEU A 589 25.94 1.45 22.18
N ARG A 590 24.89 0.80 22.68
CA ARG A 590 24.49 -0.56 22.26
C ARG A 590 23.02 -0.57 21.89
N ILE A 591 22.72 -0.84 20.61
CA ILE A 591 21.34 -0.96 20.13
C ILE A 591 20.91 -2.41 20.20
N ILE A 592 19.84 -2.69 20.94
CA ILE A 592 19.12 -3.96 20.83
C ILE A 592 18.11 -3.79 19.70
N LYS A 593 18.51 -4.27 18.51
CA LYS A 593 17.72 -4.15 17.29
C LYS A 593 16.40 -4.89 17.40
N MET A 594 15.38 -4.35 16.74
CA MET A 594 14.15 -5.09 16.46
C MET A 594 14.42 -6.25 15.50
N GLU A 595 13.52 -7.23 15.50
CA GLU A 595 13.47 -8.27 14.49
C GLU A 595 12.14 -8.22 13.74
N GLY A 596 12.19 -8.37 12.41
CA GLY A 596 11.00 -8.39 11.56
C GLY A 596 10.40 -7.02 11.23
N TRP A 597 10.90 -5.91 11.81
CA TRP A 597 10.47 -4.58 11.38
C TRP A 597 11.14 -4.19 10.07
N GLU A 598 10.34 -3.75 9.10
CA GLU A 598 10.80 -3.14 7.86
C GLU A 598 10.34 -1.69 7.80
N ARG A 599 11.14 -0.81 7.18
CA ARG A 599 10.87 0.64 7.14
C ARG A 599 9.50 1.00 6.59
N HIS A 600 8.91 0.15 5.75
CA HIS A 600 7.63 0.42 5.12
C HIS A 600 6.44 0.16 6.06
N LEU A 601 6.62 -0.63 7.12
CA LEU A 601 5.54 -1.01 8.04
C LEU A 601 5.04 0.18 8.83
N TRP A 602 3.73 0.38 8.80
CA TRP A 602 3.00 1.18 9.77
C TRP A 602 2.94 0.47 11.12
N PHE A 603 2.77 1.21 12.21
CA PHE A 603 2.73 0.59 13.54
C PHE A 603 1.68 -0.52 13.66
N ASP A 604 0.48 -0.29 13.12
CA ASP A 604 -0.64 -1.24 13.17
C ASP A 604 -0.40 -2.52 12.34
N GLU A 605 0.61 -2.50 11.47
CA GLU A 605 1.07 -3.63 10.66
C GLU A 605 2.16 -4.44 11.38
N THR A 606 2.77 -3.92 12.45
CA THR A 606 3.86 -4.61 13.19
C THR A 606 3.40 -5.71 14.14
N GLY A 607 2.09 -5.78 14.41
CA GLY A 607 1.52 -6.70 15.41
C GLY A 607 1.79 -6.34 16.87
N LEU A 608 2.63 -5.34 17.15
CA LEU A 608 2.90 -4.86 18.50
C LEU A 608 1.68 -4.12 19.10
N PRO A 609 1.49 -4.16 20.42
CA PRO A 609 0.40 -3.46 21.08
C PRO A 609 0.61 -1.94 21.04
N TRP A 610 -0.36 -1.20 20.49
CA TRP A 610 -0.36 0.26 20.57
C TRP A 610 -0.80 0.71 21.97
N VAL A 611 0.02 1.58 22.57
CA VAL A 611 -0.30 2.35 23.77
C VAL A 611 -0.06 3.81 23.42
N ASN A 612 -1.03 4.66 23.73
CA ASN A 612 -1.00 6.09 23.43
C ASN A 612 0.30 6.72 23.97
N PRO A 613 1.23 7.18 23.12
CA PRO A 613 2.51 7.69 23.61
C PRO A 613 2.38 8.95 24.48
N SER A 614 1.29 9.70 24.31
CA SER A 614 0.91 10.84 25.15
C SER A 614 -0.61 10.95 25.27
N PRO A 615 -1.13 11.80 26.19
CA PRO A 615 -2.58 12.02 26.34
C PRO A 615 -3.30 12.49 25.06
N ASN A 616 -2.57 13.10 24.13
CA ASN A 616 -3.11 13.67 22.89
C ASN A 616 -2.69 12.92 21.61
N ILE A 617 -1.88 11.86 21.72
CA ILE A 617 -1.60 10.92 20.61
C ILE A 617 -2.27 9.59 20.93
N ARG A 618 -3.56 9.51 20.59
CA ARG A 618 -4.49 8.42 20.89
C ARG A 618 -4.66 7.43 19.74
N THR A 619 -4.37 7.87 18.52
CA THR A 619 -4.45 7.03 17.32
C THR A 619 -3.24 7.22 16.41
N LEU A 620 -3.02 6.25 15.51
CA LEU A 620 -1.97 6.33 14.51
C LEU A 620 -2.20 7.50 13.51
N GLU A 621 -3.46 7.85 13.26
CA GLU A 621 -3.83 9.02 12.46
C GLU A 621 -3.33 10.33 13.08
N GLN A 622 -3.43 10.43 14.40
CA GLN A 622 -2.92 11.59 15.14
C GLN A 622 -1.40 11.62 15.11
N ALA A 623 -0.72 10.48 15.27
CA ALA A 623 0.73 10.40 15.09
C ALA A 623 1.16 10.80 13.67
N LEU A 624 0.36 10.45 12.64
CA LEU A 624 0.63 10.80 11.24
C LEU A 624 0.48 12.30 10.97
N LEU A 625 -0.57 12.95 11.46
CA LEU A 625 -0.81 14.37 11.21
C LEU A 625 -0.08 15.31 12.17
N TYR A 626 0.33 14.83 13.35
CA TYR A 626 1.11 15.58 14.33
C TYR A 626 2.30 16.36 13.73
N PRO A 627 3.20 15.77 12.91
CA PRO A 627 4.31 16.50 12.30
C PRO A 627 3.91 17.73 11.48
N GLY A 628 2.67 17.78 10.97
CA GLY A 628 2.15 18.92 10.22
C GLY A 628 1.38 19.90 11.08
N ILE A 629 0.41 19.40 11.84
CA ILE A 629 -0.55 20.25 12.57
C ILE A 629 0.10 20.90 13.78
N ALA A 630 1.01 20.19 14.45
CA ALA A 630 1.71 20.75 15.60
C ALA A 630 2.77 21.80 15.22
N LEU A 631 3.06 22.04 13.94
CA LEU A 631 3.93 23.16 13.54
C LEU A 631 3.44 24.51 14.06
N LEU A 632 2.14 24.64 14.27
CA LEU A 632 1.47 25.86 14.71
C LEU A 632 0.98 25.79 16.16
N GLU A 633 1.36 24.75 16.91
CA GLU A 633 0.84 24.49 18.26
C GLU A 633 1.21 25.56 19.28
N SER A 634 2.33 26.26 19.08
CA SER A 634 2.76 27.35 19.97
C SER A 634 2.08 28.70 19.69
N LEU A 635 1.25 28.79 18.64
CA LEU A 635 0.49 30.00 18.36
C LEU A 635 -0.50 30.28 19.51
N PRO A 636 -0.51 31.50 20.07
CA PRO A 636 -1.55 31.89 21.00
C PRO A 636 -2.90 31.96 20.27
N ASN A 637 -4.00 31.71 20.99
CA ASN A 637 -5.37 31.84 20.45
C ASN A 637 -5.60 31.04 19.15
N TYR A 638 -4.95 29.88 19.02
CA TYR A 638 -5.16 28.92 17.94
C TYR A 638 -5.21 27.50 18.52
N SER A 639 -6.24 26.73 18.17
CA SER A 639 -6.39 25.35 18.60
C SER A 639 -5.87 24.39 17.54
N VAL A 640 -5.03 23.45 17.95
CA VAL A 640 -4.67 22.24 17.19
C VAL A 640 -5.52 21.02 17.61
N GLY A 641 -6.66 21.26 18.26
CA GLY A 641 -7.61 20.23 18.67
C GLY A 641 -7.33 19.56 20.02
N ARG A 642 -6.33 20.01 20.79
CA ARG A 642 -6.20 19.60 22.20
C ARG A 642 -7.49 19.94 22.96
N GLY A 643 -7.87 19.08 23.89
CA GLY A 643 -9.15 19.17 24.60
C GLY A 643 -10.38 18.75 23.78
N THR A 644 -10.23 18.31 22.53
CA THR A 644 -11.32 17.73 21.73
C THR A 644 -11.22 16.20 21.67
N GLU A 645 -12.20 15.56 21.02
CA GLU A 645 -12.19 14.12 20.75
C GLU A 645 -11.03 13.71 19.81
N THR A 646 -10.60 14.61 18.93
CA THR A 646 -9.65 14.32 17.85
C THR A 646 -8.50 15.36 17.80
N PRO A 647 -7.63 15.43 18.82
CA PRO A 647 -6.45 16.29 18.77
C PRO A 647 -5.61 16.03 17.52
N PHE A 648 -5.02 17.08 16.96
CA PHE A 648 -4.22 17.07 15.72
C PHE A 648 -4.95 16.62 14.44
N LEU A 649 -6.26 16.31 14.52
CA LEU A 649 -7.14 16.14 13.36
C LEU A 649 -8.12 17.32 13.21
N PHE A 650 -7.93 18.36 14.01
CA PHE A 650 -8.76 19.57 14.01
C PHE A 650 -7.87 20.78 14.19
N VAL A 651 -8.22 21.87 13.51
CA VAL A 651 -7.68 23.20 13.75
C VAL A 651 -8.80 24.22 13.87
N GLY A 652 -8.69 25.19 14.77
CA GLY A 652 -9.78 26.15 15.00
C GLY A 652 -9.39 27.38 15.82
N ALA A 653 -10.17 28.43 15.70
CA ALA A 653 -10.06 29.66 16.49
C ALA A 653 -11.37 30.46 16.40
N ASP A 654 -11.66 31.34 17.37
CA ASP A 654 -12.87 32.17 17.36
C ASP A 654 -12.90 33.23 16.24
N TRP A 655 -11.75 33.66 15.76
CA TRP A 655 -11.57 34.57 14.63
C TRP A 655 -11.54 33.88 13.26
N LEU A 656 -11.61 32.55 13.21
CA LEU A 656 -11.38 31.79 11.98
C LEU A 656 -12.55 31.90 10.99
N ASN A 657 -12.24 32.25 9.73
CA ASN A 657 -13.19 32.09 8.63
C ASN A 657 -13.04 30.70 7.97
N GLU A 658 -13.85 29.74 8.42
CA GLU A 658 -13.80 28.35 7.94
C GLU A 658 -14.04 28.22 6.43
N GLU A 659 -14.97 29.00 5.86
CA GLU A 659 -15.32 28.93 4.45
C GLU A 659 -14.15 29.37 3.57
N ALA A 660 -13.52 30.50 3.91
CA ALA A 660 -12.36 31.01 3.19
C ALA A 660 -11.16 30.06 3.30
N LEU A 661 -10.91 29.52 4.51
CA LEU A 661 -9.82 28.57 4.71
C LEU A 661 -10.07 27.26 3.96
N LEU A 662 -11.29 26.70 4.00
CA LEU A 662 -11.64 25.51 3.22
C LEU A 662 -11.48 25.73 1.72
N ALA A 663 -11.92 26.88 1.20
CA ALA A 663 -11.74 27.22 -0.21
C ALA A 663 -10.24 27.24 -0.59
N ARG A 664 -9.40 27.85 0.24
CA ARG A 664 -7.94 27.92 0.03
C ARG A 664 -7.25 26.55 0.11
N LEU A 665 -7.70 25.68 1.01
CA LEU A 665 -7.17 24.30 1.14
C LEU A 665 -7.65 23.39 0.00
N HIS A 666 -8.90 23.51 -0.45
CA HIS A 666 -9.40 22.76 -1.60
C HIS A 666 -8.67 23.11 -2.90
N GLN A 667 -8.26 24.38 -3.07
CA GLN A 667 -7.43 24.80 -4.20
C GLN A 667 -6.04 24.16 -4.20
N ALA A 668 -5.49 23.83 -3.03
CA ALA A 668 -4.18 23.19 -2.91
C ALA A 668 -4.16 21.73 -3.39
N ARG A 669 -5.34 21.08 -3.54
CA ARG A 669 -5.49 19.69 -4.06
C ARG A 669 -4.57 18.68 -3.37
N LEU A 670 -4.52 18.73 -2.05
CA LEU A 670 -3.65 17.87 -1.25
C LEU A 670 -4.08 16.41 -1.35
N ALA A 671 -3.12 15.52 -1.63
CA ALA A 671 -3.37 14.10 -1.76
C ALA A 671 -3.62 13.44 -0.39
N GLY A 672 -4.52 12.45 -0.36
CA GLY A 672 -4.75 11.61 0.82
C GLY A 672 -5.41 12.30 2.01
N VAL A 673 -5.89 13.55 1.86
CA VAL A 673 -6.50 14.33 2.95
C VAL A 673 -7.76 15.05 2.48
N GLY A 674 -8.75 15.13 3.35
CA GLY A 674 -9.98 15.90 3.18
C GLY A 674 -10.18 16.89 4.33
N PHE A 675 -10.93 17.94 4.07
CA PHE A 675 -11.22 19.00 5.03
C PHE A 675 -12.71 19.28 5.05
N TYR A 676 -13.27 19.50 6.24
CA TYR A 676 -14.64 19.98 6.38
C TYR A 676 -14.80 20.85 7.63
N SER A 677 -15.76 21.78 7.59
CA SER A 677 -16.04 22.72 8.67
C SER A 677 -16.70 21.99 9.85
N VAL A 678 -16.31 22.36 11.07
CA VAL A 678 -16.95 21.88 12.29
C VAL A 678 -16.71 22.87 13.43
N VAL A 679 -17.73 23.07 14.28
CA VAL A 679 -17.59 23.80 15.53
C VAL A 679 -17.25 22.82 16.66
N ARG A 680 -16.23 23.14 17.46
CA ARG A 680 -15.82 22.33 18.61
C ARG A 680 -15.71 23.18 19.87
N THR A 681 -15.95 22.57 21.02
CA THR A 681 -15.71 23.17 22.33
C THR A 681 -14.59 22.39 23.02
N PRO A 682 -13.34 22.86 22.95
CA PRO A 682 -12.23 22.24 23.67
C PRO A 682 -12.52 22.18 25.18
N THR A 683 -12.16 21.09 25.83
CA THR A 683 -12.28 20.90 27.28
C THR A 683 -11.05 21.37 28.05
N ALA A 684 -9.94 21.60 27.36
CA ALA A 684 -8.64 22.00 27.90
C ALA A 684 -7.83 22.73 26.83
N ALA A 685 -6.67 23.29 27.21
CA ALA A 685 -5.77 24.08 26.36
C ALA A 685 -6.45 25.34 25.77
N ASN A 686 -6.02 25.78 24.58
CA ASN A 686 -6.55 26.98 23.92
C ASN A 686 -8.06 26.83 23.69
N PHE A 687 -8.82 27.87 24.07
CA PHE A 687 -10.29 27.94 23.99
C PHE A 687 -11.04 26.93 24.87
N ALA A 688 -10.46 26.50 26.00
CA ALA A 688 -11.15 25.64 26.96
C ALA A 688 -12.52 26.23 27.39
N GLY A 689 -13.59 25.46 27.20
CA GLY A 689 -14.96 25.85 27.52
C GLY A 689 -15.63 26.76 26.49
N GLN A 690 -14.94 27.16 25.42
CA GLN A 690 -15.46 28.05 24.39
C GLN A 690 -15.70 27.29 23.08
N ALA A 691 -16.90 27.43 22.51
CA ALA A 691 -17.19 26.90 21.18
C ALA A 691 -16.46 27.74 20.13
N ILE A 692 -15.62 27.11 19.31
CA ILE A 692 -14.84 27.75 18.25
C ILE A 692 -15.13 27.11 16.89
N PRO A 693 -15.22 27.92 15.83
CA PRO A 693 -15.20 27.42 14.48
C PRO A 693 -13.82 26.82 14.14
N GLY A 694 -13.81 25.86 13.23
CA GLY A 694 -12.63 25.15 12.81
C GLY A 694 -12.85 24.23 11.61
N ILE A 695 -11.77 23.54 11.26
CA ILE A 695 -11.73 22.56 10.20
C ILE A 695 -11.31 21.22 10.79
N GLN A 696 -12.12 20.20 10.56
CA GLN A 696 -11.71 18.81 10.74
C GLN A 696 -10.91 18.36 9.53
N ILE A 697 -9.83 17.64 9.80
CA ILE A 697 -8.94 17.02 8.83
C ILE A 697 -9.21 15.52 8.86
N SER A 698 -9.55 14.96 7.70
CA SER A 698 -9.76 13.52 7.51
C SER A 698 -8.64 12.93 6.66
N ILE A 699 -8.02 11.85 7.12
CA ILE A 699 -7.07 11.09 6.30
C ILE A 699 -7.88 10.19 5.36
N LEU A 700 -7.80 10.46 4.07
CA LEU A 700 -8.45 9.68 3.02
C LEU A 700 -7.58 8.52 2.55
N ASP A 701 -6.26 8.71 2.56
CA ASP A 701 -5.25 7.69 2.27
C ASP A 701 -3.94 8.01 3.01
N ARG A 702 -3.61 7.18 3.99
CA ARG A 702 -2.42 7.34 4.84
C ARG A 702 -1.10 7.23 4.09
N ASN A 703 -1.07 6.57 2.94
CA ASN A 703 0.16 6.35 2.18
C ASN A 703 0.50 7.52 1.24
N THR A 704 -0.46 8.40 0.95
CA THR A 704 -0.25 9.55 0.06
C THR A 704 -0.27 10.89 0.79
N VAL A 705 -0.81 10.97 2.00
CA VAL A 705 -0.80 12.20 2.80
C VAL A 705 0.62 12.61 3.18
N GLN A 706 0.92 13.89 2.97
CA GLN A 706 2.18 14.54 3.35
C GLN A 706 1.88 15.51 4.52
N PRO A 707 1.97 15.06 5.79
CA PRO A 707 1.51 15.86 6.94
C PRO A 707 2.17 17.23 7.02
N THR A 708 3.47 17.33 6.80
CA THR A 708 4.18 18.62 6.85
C THR A 708 3.77 19.56 5.71
N ARG A 709 3.32 19.01 4.58
CA ARG A 709 2.73 19.78 3.47
C ARG A 709 1.37 20.36 3.87
N VAL A 710 0.55 19.55 4.54
CA VAL A 710 -0.76 19.98 5.09
C VAL A 710 -0.54 21.12 6.08
N GLY A 711 0.36 20.96 7.04
CA GLY A 711 0.72 22.00 8.00
C GLY A 711 1.19 23.30 7.35
N LEU A 712 2.04 23.20 6.31
CA LEU A 712 2.51 24.36 5.56
C LEU A 712 1.37 25.09 4.82
N GLU A 713 0.47 24.37 4.16
CA GLU A 713 -0.67 24.98 3.48
C GLU A 713 -1.63 25.66 4.47
N ILE A 714 -1.88 25.03 5.62
CA ILE A 714 -2.67 25.63 6.70
C ILE A 714 -1.97 26.90 7.21
N ALA A 715 -0.68 26.85 7.52
CA ALA A 715 0.08 28.01 8.00
C ALA A 715 0.04 29.18 7.01
N SER A 716 0.27 28.90 5.72
CA SER A 716 0.21 29.93 4.68
C SER A 716 -1.18 30.48 4.47
N ALA A 717 -2.22 29.64 4.48
CA ALA A 717 -3.60 30.09 4.32
C ALA A 717 -4.07 30.92 5.53
N LEU A 718 -3.72 30.53 6.75
CA LEU A 718 -4.02 31.29 7.97
C LEU A 718 -3.34 32.65 7.94
N TYR A 719 -2.05 32.70 7.58
CA TYR A 719 -1.34 33.98 7.51
C TYR A 719 -1.88 34.88 6.37
N GLU A 720 -2.24 34.30 5.22
CA GLU A 720 -2.85 35.02 4.09
C GLU A 720 -4.21 35.64 4.47
N LEU A 721 -5.03 34.91 5.23
CA LEU A 721 -6.40 35.32 5.59
C LEU A 721 -6.48 36.14 6.88
N HIS A 722 -5.55 35.94 7.81
CA HIS A 722 -5.63 36.41 9.20
C HIS A 722 -4.25 36.79 9.78
N SER A 723 -3.39 37.47 9.00
CA SER A 723 -2.03 37.85 9.45
C SER A 723 -2.01 38.68 10.74
N ASP A 724 -3.09 39.40 11.06
CA ASP A 724 -3.26 40.18 12.28
C ASP A 724 -3.50 39.33 13.54
N GLN A 725 -3.92 38.07 13.36
CA GLN A 725 -4.19 37.11 14.43
C GLN A 725 -3.07 36.08 14.63
N ILE A 726 -2.13 35.98 13.68
CA ILE A 726 -1.10 34.93 13.66
C ILE A 726 0.31 35.49 13.87
N ASP A 727 0.93 35.16 14.99
CA ASP A 727 2.36 35.38 15.24
C ASP A 727 3.18 34.14 14.88
N LEU A 728 3.61 34.03 13.61
CA LEU A 728 4.43 32.91 13.14
C LEU A 728 5.82 32.84 13.79
N ASP A 729 6.35 33.91 14.39
CA ASP A 729 7.66 33.85 15.05
C ASP A 729 7.58 32.99 16.33
N SER A 730 6.44 33.00 17.01
CA SER A 730 6.19 32.10 18.15
C SER A 730 6.26 30.61 17.77
N ALA A 731 6.12 30.28 16.49
CA ALA A 731 6.21 28.92 15.93
C ALA A 731 7.62 28.49 15.50
N VAL A 732 8.63 29.37 15.64
CA VAL A 732 10.01 29.09 15.19
C VAL A 732 10.63 27.85 15.82
N GLY A 733 10.29 27.53 17.08
CA GLY A 733 10.80 26.32 17.74
C GLY A 733 10.30 25.02 17.07
N LEU A 734 9.05 25.00 16.62
CA LEU A 734 8.41 23.81 16.04
C LEU A 734 8.66 23.71 14.53
N ILE A 735 8.59 24.83 13.81
CA ILE A 735 8.96 24.90 12.39
C ILE A 735 10.47 24.69 12.22
N GLY A 736 11.28 25.36 13.03
CA GLY A 736 12.73 25.20 13.11
C GLY A 736 13.53 25.92 12.02
N ASN A 737 12.88 26.44 10.97
CA ASN A 737 13.55 27.04 9.82
C ASN A 737 13.05 28.46 9.54
N HIS A 738 13.91 29.46 9.74
CA HIS A 738 13.55 30.87 9.58
C HIS A 738 13.12 31.20 8.15
N ARG A 739 13.78 30.62 7.15
CA ARG A 739 13.45 30.85 5.74
C ARG A 739 12.02 30.42 5.39
N THR A 740 11.52 29.38 6.05
CA THR A 740 10.14 28.92 5.89
C THR A 740 9.17 29.95 6.46
N ILE A 741 9.42 30.45 7.67
CA ILE A 741 8.59 31.49 8.31
C ILE A 741 8.57 32.76 7.47
N GLU A 742 9.74 33.27 7.10
CA GLU A 742 9.86 34.48 6.28
C GLU A 742 9.21 34.30 4.91
N GLY A 743 9.33 33.12 4.30
CA GLY A 743 8.66 32.84 3.04
C GLY A 743 7.13 32.83 3.17
N ILE A 744 6.57 32.31 4.27
CA ILE A 744 5.13 32.42 4.53
C ILE A 744 4.74 33.88 4.69
N LYS A 745 5.48 34.64 5.51
CA LYS A 745 5.20 36.05 5.80
C LYS A 745 5.24 36.94 4.56
N THR A 746 6.12 36.61 3.62
CA THR A 746 6.30 37.35 2.35
C THR A 746 5.42 36.82 1.20
N GLY A 747 4.54 35.85 1.47
CA GLY A 747 3.59 35.33 0.48
C GLY A 747 4.21 34.39 -0.57
N ILE A 748 5.38 33.80 -0.30
CA ILE A 748 5.94 32.76 -1.16
C ILE A 748 4.99 31.56 -1.17
N GLY A 749 4.53 31.20 -2.37
CA GLY A 749 3.62 30.08 -2.56
C GLY A 749 4.12 28.80 -1.88
N PRO A 750 3.27 28.07 -1.14
CA PRO A 750 3.69 26.89 -0.37
C PRO A 750 4.45 25.85 -1.20
N GLY A 751 4.10 25.66 -2.47
CA GLY A 751 4.79 24.70 -3.35
C GLY A 751 6.26 25.03 -3.60
N LEU A 752 6.61 26.32 -3.60
CA LEU A 752 8.00 26.78 -3.72
C LEU A 752 8.75 26.56 -2.41
N LEU A 753 8.13 26.86 -1.27
CA LEU A 753 8.69 26.56 0.06
C LEU A 753 8.97 25.06 0.23
N TRP A 754 7.98 24.23 -0.12
CA TRP A 754 8.12 22.78 -0.14
C TRP A 754 9.30 22.30 -1.00
N SER A 755 9.44 22.88 -2.20
CA SER A 755 10.54 22.56 -3.11
C SER A 755 11.89 23.04 -2.56
N ALA A 756 11.93 24.14 -1.82
CA ALA A 756 13.16 24.67 -1.23
C ALA A 756 13.75 23.77 -0.14
N TRP A 757 12.91 23.00 0.56
CA TRP A 757 13.36 22.06 1.59
C TRP A 757 14.11 20.84 1.00
N LYS A 758 13.80 20.45 -0.24
CA LYS A 758 14.30 19.21 -0.85
C LYS A 758 15.81 19.05 -0.77
N LYS A 759 16.57 20.13 -1.02
CA LYS A 759 18.04 20.06 -0.97
C LYS A 759 18.56 19.69 0.43
N GLN A 760 17.99 20.28 1.49
CA GLN A 760 18.39 19.97 2.86
C GLN A 760 17.90 18.58 3.28
N GLN A 761 16.72 18.17 2.81
CA GLN A 761 16.20 16.81 3.02
C GLN A 761 17.06 15.75 2.33
N GLU A 762 17.52 15.98 1.10
CA GLU A 762 18.43 15.08 0.37
C GLU A 762 19.78 14.94 1.09
N GLN A 763 20.30 16.03 1.65
CA GLN A 763 21.49 16.00 2.49
C GLN A 763 21.26 15.14 3.74
N PHE A 764 20.15 15.36 4.45
CA PHE A 764 19.80 14.53 5.61
C PHE A 764 19.58 13.06 5.23
N ILE A 765 18.95 12.78 4.09
CA ILE A 765 18.76 11.41 3.58
C ILE A 765 20.10 10.73 3.32
N ALA A 766 21.06 11.45 2.73
CA ALA A 766 22.42 10.95 2.51
C ALA A 766 23.14 10.67 3.84
N THR A 767 23.02 11.57 4.81
CA THR A 767 23.60 11.38 6.15
C THR A 767 22.97 10.21 6.89
N ARG A 768 21.63 10.16 6.99
CA ARG A 768 20.94 9.10 7.75
C ARG A 768 21.20 7.71 7.20
N ALA A 769 21.47 7.58 5.89
CA ALA A 769 21.76 6.30 5.25
C ALA A 769 22.95 5.56 5.89
N LEU A 770 23.89 6.28 6.50
CA LEU A 770 25.04 5.72 7.21
C LEU A 770 24.66 5.05 8.54
N TYR A 771 23.48 5.38 9.07
CA TYR A 771 23.04 5.01 10.42
C TYR A 771 21.79 4.13 10.44
N LEU A 772 21.23 3.80 9.26
CA LEU A 772 20.04 2.95 9.19
C LEU A 772 20.36 1.52 9.65
N LEU A 773 19.47 0.96 10.44
CA LEU A 773 19.57 -0.41 10.95
C LEU A 773 18.64 -1.38 10.20
N TYR A 774 17.64 -0.84 9.48
CA TYR A 774 16.57 -1.57 8.78
C TYR A 774 16.31 -1.05 7.37
#